data_AF-A0A8I2K3J4-F1
#
_entry.id   AF-A0A8I2K3J4-F1
#
_cell.length_a   1.000
_cell.length_b   1.000
_cell.length_c   1.000
_cell.angle_alpha   90.00
_cell.angle_beta   90.00
_cell.angle_gamma   90.00
#
_symmetry.space_group_name_H-M   'P 1'
#
loop_
_entity.id
_entity.type
_entity.pdbx_description
1 polymer ?
#
loop_
_entity_poly.entity_id
_entity_poly.type
_entity_poly.pdbx_seq_one_letter_code
_entity_poly.pdbx_strand_id
1 'polypeptide(L)'
;MLKKVNRQALNRKLYRQKLKSGAISKVRTLMKSYLFWVSGFPIGLTDQGKLDWVVAPNIGHRPTEQIQLDGQRLRQATYTVKRLCKDFPRALPEVVGNVNQWKEGIFRLLELLKPPVHQGTSLASHLYQIEGLYPPAIADKAAEIVKSHRILKPLIDASSWIYCPAPGDAKQTLNWIQKNAPHLEGIAKAFDKLEGVTLCFSLWYLAKAEGENRIDSLVRLLGDRQTHQTAFSGGVEFAERIASTVKKKRVTPEEISLEIPKGQLGAELKRWTYWLVQQDSKTRRRSLALFKLIRPEYALEAWTKFWAGADKGLTALNKQMPLRRRPENREQVRKLRGRFIRLRDRAPSTLNCKLLMESLRLEAAPEASGRFRMICQALQAVPNDSKMPVVRARFLVYWSFMVAEAEKHNLHRIQLMVTSFGSYLKKKKDKLAIALRPWKNIYSDYKYRWYGHCLDYDILEKLPINDDIPRFFVALDCLLEKLPKGIYNEEAETLAALVGVCHDPVLAVKLFLQLKGKKISSNYFRTKLLEMALALTRDDPGCFGDVVEFLQGCEYRDDKVFDSIVADADQVLRKLGLSSFLLQLLKEGHFRRLLECGYKQLLVRKIKADEQVEPPIFAAPVETGWIERLPEVLHGELLRLGSVHKQPERAANSILAKDFPDPVKLKKELAAINRRLQGAGQAEAGKEKLMCRKIALEKRLEQQQMPSPARLERLQAKIRRAIHDAVVDEWERYLDSKLIRSLSAYLGIESKPEWLFEPRVLKMLHAVMELEPGENKALASRLLRLRVLPPPWDLRDDEPNRNFIEEMERRGIAMNVWVKGAGVVEMEGPKGQKVRLQLEDDLLEIFFMGAHFKTCLSPGDFNFFSVFANAADINKRVLYARDTKGKVLGRCLLALTKEGGIVTFHPYTHDETLKFAEMVRDFVNDLAAKMNTIVVPEGHVQKLVADKWYDDGPEDLTKRFAFLEDGSKFRKRLAAIEPDNFVSEIQQAFAPLPLNEMTLPLVINLKELEKRPRLVVPLFPYIESCRSLREETLVKAALLLKEAGEIQKAKRLFGWQAEKYVWNVYRETEWIDVGALKLLLCVDPANVLRILRKTRPAAARNWQDEDDGDRLYLAALAHEALQRPKQAALLFRMAAREVCSLKDKRECLKRAKKLET
;
A
#
# COMPACT_ATOMS: atom_id res chain seq x y z
N MET A 1 -51.19 50.52 14.53
CA MET A 1 -50.05 51.44 14.84
C MET A 1 -49.01 50.84 15.80
N LEU A 2 -49.38 50.13 16.88
CA LEU A 2 -48.44 49.51 17.85
C LEU A 2 -47.34 48.62 17.22
N LYS A 3 -47.65 47.82 16.19
CA LYS A 3 -46.63 47.02 15.45
C LYS A 3 -45.61 47.89 14.67
N LYS A 4 -45.98 49.08 14.20
CA LYS A 4 -45.08 50.02 13.48
C LYS A 4 -44.12 50.72 14.45
N VAL A 5 -44.62 51.12 15.62
CA VAL A 5 -43.81 51.74 16.70
C VAL A 5 -42.78 50.73 17.25
N ASN A 6 -43.19 49.48 17.49
CA ASN A 6 -42.27 48.41 17.92
C ASN A 6 -41.19 48.07 16.89
N ARG A 7 -41.49 48.15 15.58
CA ARG A 7 -40.51 47.91 14.52
C ARG A 7 -39.47 49.03 14.40
N GLN A 8 -39.87 50.30 14.58
CA GLN A 8 -38.93 51.42 14.63
C GLN A 8 -38.03 51.39 15.87
N ALA A 9 -38.55 51.01 17.03
CA ALA A 9 -37.75 50.83 18.25
C ALA A 9 -36.73 49.68 18.08
N LEU A 10 -37.14 48.55 17.49
CA LEU A 10 -36.25 47.43 17.19
C LEU A 10 -35.16 47.80 16.17
N ASN A 11 -35.50 48.53 15.11
CA ASN A 11 -34.53 49.00 14.11
C ASN A 11 -33.52 50.00 14.70
N ARG A 12 -33.97 50.92 15.57
CA ARG A 12 -33.06 51.82 16.31
C ARG A 12 -32.15 51.04 17.26
N LYS A 13 -32.65 49.97 17.91
CA LYS A 13 -31.84 49.07 18.75
C LYS A 13 -30.80 48.30 17.93
N LEU A 14 -31.19 47.73 16.79
CA LEU A 14 -30.29 47.02 15.87
C LEU A 14 -29.24 47.95 15.25
N TYR A 15 -29.63 49.18 14.87
CA TYR A 15 -28.70 50.18 14.34
C TYR A 15 -27.69 50.63 15.40
N ARG A 16 -28.13 50.88 16.65
CA ARG A 16 -27.23 51.16 17.79
C ARG A 16 -26.30 49.97 18.07
N GLN A 17 -26.79 48.73 17.98
CA GLN A 17 -25.95 47.53 18.10
C GLN A 17 -24.92 47.42 16.97
N LYS A 18 -25.28 47.76 15.72
CA LYS A 18 -24.37 47.76 14.57
C LYS A 18 -23.28 48.83 14.68
N LEU A 19 -23.63 50.04 15.14
CA LEU A 19 -22.65 51.09 15.42
C LEU A 19 -21.72 50.69 16.58
N LYS A 20 -22.26 50.08 17.64
CA LYS A 20 -21.47 49.56 18.77
C LYS A 20 -20.51 48.45 18.32
N SER A 21 -20.96 47.49 17.50
CA SER A 21 -20.11 46.39 17.00
C SER A 21 -19.02 46.90 16.05
N GLY A 22 -19.33 47.89 15.20
CA GLY A 22 -18.35 48.56 14.34
C GLY A 22 -17.27 49.28 15.16
N ALA A 23 -17.65 50.02 16.20
CA ALA A 23 -16.71 50.69 17.10
C ALA A 23 -15.82 49.69 17.86
N ILE A 24 -16.39 48.60 18.40
CA ILE A 24 -15.64 47.52 19.06
C ILE A 24 -14.62 46.89 18.09
N SER A 25 -15.02 46.62 16.85
CA SER A 25 -14.12 46.09 15.81
C SER A 25 -12.95 47.04 15.52
N LYS A 26 -13.22 48.35 15.44
CA LYS A 26 -12.19 49.38 15.23
C LYS A 26 -11.22 49.48 16.41
N VAL A 27 -11.72 49.43 17.65
CA VAL A 27 -10.88 49.35 18.86
C VAL A 27 -9.94 48.14 18.80
N ARG A 28 -10.49 46.94 18.54
CA ARG A 28 -9.68 45.70 18.43
C ARG A 28 -8.63 45.79 17.31
N THR A 29 -8.98 46.42 16.19
CA THR A 29 -8.07 46.62 15.06
C THR A 29 -6.90 47.54 15.44
N LEU A 30 -7.18 48.67 16.08
CA LEU A 30 -6.15 49.60 16.55
C LEU A 30 -5.25 48.96 17.61
N MET A 31 -5.83 48.23 18.58
CA MET A 31 -5.06 47.48 19.57
C MET A 31 -4.16 46.44 18.90
N LYS A 32 -4.68 45.65 17.96
CA LYS A 32 -3.91 44.62 17.23
C LYS A 32 -2.79 45.21 16.34
N SER A 33 -2.95 46.46 15.90
CA SER A 33 -1.98 47.13 15.02
C SER A 33 -0.84 47.77 15.80
N TYR A 34 -1.15 48.48 16.89
CA TYR A 34 -0.18 49.34 17.57
C TYR A 34 0.13 48.95 19.01
N LEU A 35 -0.73 48.14 19.65
CA LEU A 35 -0.60 47.74 21.06
C LEU A 35 -0.45 46.23 21.25
N PHE A 36 -0.29 45.45 20.18
CA PHE A 36 -0.21 43.98 20.27
C PHE A 36 0.98 43.49 21.10
N TRP A 37 2.04 44.30 21.17
CA TRP A 37 3.27 43.98 21.87
C TRP A 37 3.24 44.33 23.37
N VAL A 38 2.27 45.12 23.82
CA VAL A 38 2.17 45.60 25.21
C VAL A 38 2.13 44.44 26.21
N SER A 39 1.52 43.32 25.83
CA SER A 39 1.62 42.05 26.56
C SER A 39 2.86 41.30 26.10
N GLY A 40 4.03 41.66 26.63
CA GLY A 40 5.28 41.00 26.30
C GLY A 40 6.34 41.23 27.37
N PHE A 41 7.56 40.82 27.08
CA PHE A 41 8.67 40.94 28.01
C PHE A 41 10.00 41.16 27.26
N PRO A 42 10.97 41.82 27.91
CA PRO A 42 12.28 42.08 27.33
C PRO A 42 13.17 40.83 27.33
N ILE A 43 14.01 40.66 26.32
CA ILE A 43 15.13 39.69 26.33
C ILE A 43 16.43 40.41 26.74
N GLY A 44 16.67 41.59 26.20
CA GLY A 44 17.89 42.37 26.38
C GLY A 44 17.99 43.51 25.36
N LEU A 45 19.05 44.31 25.46
CA LEU A 45 19.40 45.28 24.43
C LEU A 45 20.23 44.58 23.34
N THR A 46 19.89 44.85 22.09
CA THR A 46 20.70 44.48 20.93
C THR A 46 21.98 45.32 20.88
N ASP A 47 22.96 44.88 20.10
CA ASP A 47 24.21 45.64 19.86
C ASP A 47 23.94 47.04 19.27
N GLN A 48 22.77 47.27 18.66
CA GLN A 48 22.32 48.56 18.13
C GLN A 48 21.57 49.44 19.16
N GLY A 49 21.55 49.05 20.44
CA GLY A 49 20.82 49.75 21.49
C GLY A 49 19.30 49.66 21.40
N LYS A 50 18.75 48.82 20.49
CA LYS A 50 17.31 48.54 20.42
C LYS A 50 16.93 47.48 21.43
N LEU A 51 15.74 47.59 22.02
CA LEU A 51 15.24 46.62 22.98
C LEU A 51 14.59 45.44 22.28
N ASP A 52 15.19 44.25 22.41
CA ASP A 52 14.59 43.00 21.96
C ASP A 52 13.45 42.60 22.89
N TRP A 53 12.28 42.39 22.30
CA TRP A 53 11.03 42.21 23.01
C TRP A 53 10.27 41.00 22.47
N VAL A 54 9.78 40.16 23.38
CA VAL A 54 8.98 38.99 23.05
C VAL A 54 7.54 39.29 23.34
N VAL A 55 6.72 39.28 22.31
CA VAL A 55 5.28 39.39 22.45
C VAL A 55 4.74 38.08 23.01
N ALA A 56 4.07 38.17 24.16
CA ALA A 56 3.45 37.02 24.80
C ALA A 56 2.32 36.48 23.90
N PRO A 57 2.14 35.15 23.86
CA PRO A 57 1.08 34.54 23.07
C PRO A 57 -0.29 35.06 23.53
N ASN A 58 -1.15 35.47 22.60
CA ASN A 58 -2.50 35.92 22.92
C ASN A 58 -3.54 35.13 22.12
N ILE A 59 -4.57 34.66 22.81
CA ILE A 59 -5.55 33.73 22.27
C ILE A 59 -6.32 34.33 21.09
N GLY A 60 -6.32 33.61 19.96
CA GLY A 60 -7.01 33.99 18.73
C GLY A 60 -6.40 35.18 17.99
N HIS A 61 -5.19 35.63 18.36
CA HIS A 61 -4.59 36.85 17.81
C HIS A 61 -3.32 36.63 17.00
N ARG A 62 -2.18 36.43 17.67
CA ARG A 62 -0.86 36.29 17.03
C ARG A 62 -0.05 35.20 17.73
N PRO A 63 0.78 34.46 16.98
CA PRO A 63 1.81 33.64 17.60
C PRO A 63 2.79 34.52 18.38
N THR A 64 3.57 33.90 19.26
CA THR A 64 4.76 34.53 19.85
C THR A 64 5.64 35.10 18.74
N GLU A 65 5.99 36.37 18.87
CA GLU A 65 6.82 37.10 17.91
C GLU A 65 7.89 37.85 18.69
N GLN A 66 9.15 37.73 18.24
CA GLN A 66 10.22 38.60 18.71
C GLN A 66 10.25 39.85 17.84
N ILE A 67 10.17 41.01 18.47
CA ILE A 67 10.19 42.31 17.82
C ILE A 67 11.25 43.19 18.46
N GLN A 68 11.69 44.22 17.75
CA GLN A 68 12.49 45.30 18.32
C GLN A 68 11.60 46.48 18.66
N LEU A 69 11.74 46.98 19.89
CA LEU A 69 11.10 48.22 20.33
C LEU A 69 12.04 49.40 20.14
N ASP A 70 11.51 50.44 19.49
CA ASP A 70 12.17 51.71 19.25
C ASP A 70 11.29 52.88 19.74
N GLY A 71 11.86 54.09 19.73
CA GLY A 71 11.15 55.28 20.16
C GLY A 71 9.91 55.61 19.31
N GLN A 72 9.86 55.15 18.05
CA GLN A 72 8.69 55.35 17.18
C GLN A 72 7.52 54.48 17.64
N ARG A 73 7.76 53.20 17.96
CA ARG A 73 6.74 52.28 18.49
C ARG A 73 6.18 52.74 19.82
N LEU A 74 7.02 53.25 20.73
CA LEU A 74 6.56 53.82 22.01
C LEU A 74 5.66 55.03 21.80
N ARG A 75 6.02 55.95 20.89
CA ARG A 75 5.18 57.11 20.53
C ARG A 75 3.85 56.69 19.91
N GLN A 76 3.86 55.73 18.99
CA GLN A 76 2.66 55.19 18.36
C GLN A 76 1.73 54.53 19.38
N ALA A 77 2.27 53.76 20.32
CA ALA A 77 1.49 53.16 21.40
C ALA A 77 0.86 54.23 22.31
N THR A 78 1.64 55.22 22.74
CA THR A 78 1.18 56.37 23.54
C THR A 78 0.02 57.09 22.86
N TYR A 79 0.19 57.43 21.58
CA TYR A 79 -0.83 58.08 20.77
C TYR A 79 -2.09 57.21 20.65
N THR A 80 -1.92 55.91 20.38
CA THR A 80 -3.03 54.98 20.20
C THR A 80 -3.86 54.82 21.47
N VAL A 81 -3.23 54.73 22.65
CA VAL A 81 -3.96 54.67 23.94
C VAL A 81 -4.79 55.94 24.16
N LYS A 82 -4.18 57.13 24.00
CA LYS A 82 -4.90 58.42 24.14
C LYS A 82 -6.09 58.49 23.17
N ARG A 83 -5.86 58.08 21.93
CA ARG A 83 -6.90 58.04 20.89
C ARG A 83 -8.03 57.07 21.24
N LEU A 84 -7.70 55.86 21.71
CA LEU A 84 -8.70 54.87 22.09
C LEU A 84 -9.61 55.37 23.22
N CYS A 85 -9.03 56.00 24.24
CA CYS A 85 -9.80 56.59 25.34
C CYS A 85 -10.69 57.76 24.89
N LYS A 86 -10.18 58.63 24.00
CA LYS A 86 -10.89 59.82 23.51
C LYS A 86 -12.00 59.48 22.51
N ASP A 87 -11.67 58.69 21.49
CA ASP A 87 -12.53 58.47 20.32
C ASP A 87 -13.54 57.33 20.56
N PHE A 88 -13.27 56.42 21.50
CA PHE A 88 -14.10 55.21 21.73
C PHE A 88 -14.54 54.99 23.19
N PRO A 89 -15.00 56.01 23.94
CA PRO A 89 -15.27 55.90 25.37
C PRO A 89 -16.36 54.87 25.74
N ARG A 90 -17.27 54.56 24.80
CA ARG A 90 -18.34 53.56 25.00
C ARG A 90 -17.97 52.15 24.53
N ALA A 91 -17.04 52.03 23.58
CA ALA A 91 -16.67 50.74 22.99
C ALA A 91 -15.42 50.14 23.65
N LEU A 92 -14.52 50.99 24.16
CA LEU A 92 -13.30 50.55 24.83
C LEU A 92 -13.57 49.73 26.11
N PRO A 93 -14.50 50.11 27.02
CA PRO A 93 -14.79 49.30 28.22
C PRO A 93 -15.22 47.86 27.90
N GLU A 94 -15.90 47.65 26.77
CA GLU A 94 -16.32 46.31 26.32
C GLU A 94 -15.16 45.42 25.86
N VAL A 95 -13.98 46.03 25.60
CA VAL A 95 -12.79 45.33 25.14
C VAL A 95 -11.77 45.15 26.27
N VAL A 96 -11.59 46.16 27.12
CA VAL A 96 -10.51 46.18 28.14
C VAL A 96 -11.02 46.16 29.58
N GLY A 97 -12.35 46.21 29.80
CA GLY A 97 -12.93 46.32 31.13
C GLY A 97 -12.74 47.71 31.72
N ASN A 98 -12.03 47.81 32.85
CA ASN A 98 -11.76 49.09 33.50
C ASN A 98 -10.77 49.93 32.69
N VAL A 99 -11.28 50.94 31.98
CA VAL A 99 -10.50 51.78 31.07
C VAL A 99 -9.40 52.57 31.80
N ASN A 100 -9.66 53.08 33.01
CA ASN A 100 -8.68 53.88 33.74
C ASN A 100 -7.52 53.01 34.19
N GLN A 101 -7.81 51.86 34.80
CA GLN A 101 -6.79 50.90 35.22
C GLN A 101 -5.95 50.41 34.03
N TRP A 102 -6.60 50.09 32.91
CA TRP A 102 -5.92 49.69 31.67
C TRP A 102 -5.01 50.80 31.13
N LYS A 103 -5.52 52.04 31.06
CA LYS A 103 -4.79 53.21 30.55
C LYS A 103 -3.56 53.50 31.42
N GLU A 104 -3.74 53.55 32.74
CA GLU A 104 -2.65 53.80 33.70
C GLU A 104 -1.60 52.70 33.65
N GLY A 105 -2.02 51.44 33.56
CA GLY A 105 -1.11 50.31 33.42
C GLY A 105 -0.26 50.37 32.15
N ILE A 106 -0.84 50.74 31.00
CA ILE A 106 -0.05 50.90 29.78
C ILE A 106 0.90 52.10 29.88
N PHE A 107 0.46 53.25 30.39
CA PHE A 107 1.36 54.39 30.52
C PHE A 107 2.51 54.10 31.48
N ARG A 108 2.25 53.42 32.59
CA ARG A 108 3.28 52.94 33.51
C ARG A 108 4.33 52.07 32.80
N LEU A 109 3.90 51.10 31.99
CA LEU A 109 4.81 50.29 31.18
C LEU A 109 5.61 51.16 30.18
N LEU A 110 4.95 52.09 29.48
CA LEU A 110 5.62 52.96 28.51
C LEU A 110 6.68 53.86 29.17
N GLU A 111 6.41 54.41 30.36
CA GLU A 111 7.39 55.19 31.11
C GLU A 111 8.60 54.33 31.52
N LEU A 112 8.39 53.07 31.93
CA LEU A 112 9.48 52.15 32.26
C LEU A 112 10.36 51.79 31.05
N LEU A 113 9.79 51.76 29.85
CA LEU A 113 10.50 51.40 28.62
C LEU A 113 11.21 52.58 27.95
N LYS A 114 10.85 53.82 28.27
CA LYS A 114 11.47 55.01 27.65
C LYS A 114 12.97 55.14 27.91
N PRO A 115 13.50 55.07 29.16
CA PRO A 115 14.94 55.24 29.38
C PRO A 115 15.78 54.18 28.65
N PRO A 116 15.47 52.87 28.71
CA PRO A 116 16.22 51.85 27.97
C PRO A 116 16.22 52.06 26.45
N VAL A 117 15.07 52.45 25.88
CA VAL A 117 14.90 52.62 24.43
C VAL A 117 15.51 53.93 23.91
N HIS A 118 15.50 55.01 24.71
CA HIS A 118 15.98 56.33 24.29
C HIS A 118 17.41 56.63 24.73
N GLN A 119 17.84 56.08 25.87
CA GLN A 119 19.10 56.42 26.53
C GLN A 119 20.02 55.20 26.68
N GLY A 120 19.58 53.99 26.28
CA GLY A 120 20.38 52.77 26.38
C GLY A 120 20.63 52.30 27.82
N THR A 121 19.84 52.79 28.79
CA THR A 121 20.00 52.40 30.20
C THR A 121 19.69 50.91 30.41
N SER A 122 20.38 50.28 31.37
CA SER A 122 20.08 48.90 31.75
C SER A 122 18.63 48.75 32.19
N LEU A 123 18.00 47.68 31.73
CA LEU A 123 16.63 47.33 32.12
C LEU A 123 16.63 46.55 33.44
N ALA A 124 15.62 46.78 34.28
CA ALA A 124 15.38 45.91 35.43
C ALA A 124 15.15 44.46 34.95
N SER A 125 15.71 43.47 35.63
CA SER A 125 15.47 42.07 35.25
C SER A 125 14.01 41.66 35.44
N HIS A 126 13.32 42.28 36.42
CA HIS A 126 11.89 42.13 36.66
C HIS A 126 11.31 43.35 37.39
N LEU A 127 9.99 43.49 37.37
CA LEU A 127 9.27 44.63 37.92
C LEU A 127 8.71 44.43 39.34
N TYR A 128 8.73 43.21 39.88
CA TYR A 128 8.16 42.92 41.21
C TYR A 128 8.86 43.63 42.37
N GLN A 129 10.09 44.11 42.20
CA GLN A 129 10.86 44.82 43.25
C GLN A 129 10.73 46.35 43.17
N ILE A 130 10.07 46.88 42.14
CA ILE A 130 9.89 48.33 42.01
C ILE A 130 8.68 48.72 42.86
N GLU A 131 8.94 49.55 43.86
CA GLU A 131 7.93 50.02 44.80
C GLU A 131 6.74 50.67 44.09
N GLY A 132 5.52 50.35 44.53
CA GLY A 132 4.28 50.89 43.97
C GLY A 132 3.82 50.27 42.64
N LEU A 133 4.63 49.44 41.96
CA LEU A 133 4.16 48.76 40.73
C LEU A 133 3.24 47.57 41.03
N TYR A 134 3.55 46.80 42.07
CA TYR A 134 2.80 45.62 42.51
C TYR A 134 2.50 45.67 44.01
N PRO A 135 1.37 45.13 44.47
CA PRO A 135 1.14 44.89 45.90
C PRO A 135 2.25 44.01 46.51
N PRO A 136 2.71 44.29 47.74
CA PRO A 136 3.77 43.51 48.40
C PRO A 136 3.52 42.00 48.38
N ALA A 137 2.29 41.56 48.65
CA ALA A 137 1.92 40.14 48.62
C ALA A 137 2.14 39.45 47.26
N ILE A 138 2.11 40.18 46.14
CA ILE A 138 2.43 39.62 44.81
C ILE A 138 3.96 39.50 44.65
N ALA A 139 4.71 40.50 45.09
CA ALA A 139 6.17 40.51 45.06
C ALA A 139 6.77 39.41 45.96
N ASP A 140 6.25 39.27 47.18
CA ASP A 140 6.65 38.24 48.14
C ASP A 140 6.40 36.85 47.57
N LYS A 141 5.23 36.65 46.94
CA LYS A 141 4.89 35.38 46.30
C LYS A 141 5.80 35.08 45.10
N ALA A 142 6.13 36.08 44.29
CA ALA A 142 7.09 35.90 43.21
C ALA A 142 8.48 35.51 43.74
N ALA A 143 8.94 36.16 44.82
CA ALA A 143 10.20 35.85 45.48
C ALA A 143 10.19 34.44 46.10
N GLU A 144 9.09 34.02 46.72
CA GLU A 144 8.89 32.68 47.25
C GLU A 144 9.01 31.61 46.15
N ILE A 145 8.35 31.82 45.00
CA ILE A 145 8.44 30.88 43.87
C ILE A 145 9.87 30.81 43.33
N VAL A 146 10.56 31.95 43.17
CA VAL A 146 11.96 31.96 42.69
C VAL A 146 12.89 31.28 43.69
N LYS A 147 12.66 31.47 44.99
CA LYS A 147 13.43 30.82 46.06
C LYS A 147 13.27 29.29 46.00
N SER A 148 12.04 28.82 45.85
CA SER A 148 11.72 27.38 45.81
C SER A 148 12.02 26.72 44.46
N HIS A 149 11.95 27.48 43.36
CA HIS A 149 12.02 26.99 41.98
C HIS A 149 12.91 27.91 41.12
N ARG A 150 14.20 27.96 41.43
CA ARG A 150 15.17 28.90 40.82
C ARG A 150 15.17 28.87 39.28
N ILE A 151 14.95 27.70 38.67
CA ILE A 151 14.91 27.56 37.21
C ILE A 151 13.72 28.30 36.56
N LEU A 152 12.66 28.58 37.33
CA LEU A 152 11.50 29.34 36.87
C LEU A 152 11.71 30.86 36.95
N LYS A 153 12.85 31.35 37.46
CA LYS A 153 13.14 32.78 37.52
C LYS A 153 12.85 33.52 36.20
N PRO A 154 13.29 33.04 35.01
CA PRO A 154 13.00 33.74 33.75
C PRO A 154 11.50 33.85 33.44
N LEU A 155 10.70 32.85 33.83
CA LEU A 155 9.25 32.87 33.67
C LEU A 155 8.60 33.89 34.63
N ILE A 156 9.06 33.92 35.88
CA ILE A 156 8.61 34.89 36.88
C ILE A 156 8.98 36.31 36.46
N ASP A 157 10.22 36.53 36.03
CA ASP A 157 10.72 37.80 35.52
C ASP A 157 9.85 38.29 34.35
N ALA A 158 9.64 37.44 33.34
CA ALA A 158 8.79 37.75 32.19
C ALA A 158 7.33 38.05 32.61
N SER A 159 6.79 37.35 33.61
CA SER A 159 5.42 37.60 34.10
C SER A 159 5.25 39.01 34.67
N SER A 160 6.29 39.54 35.33
CA SER A 160 6.27 40.90 35.87
C SER A 160 6.17 41.96 34.76
N TRP A 161 6.71 41.69 33.57
CA TRP A 161 6.59 42.59 32.43
C TRP A 161 5.23 42.46 31.75
N ILE A 162 4.78 41.23 31.50
CA ILE A 162 3.50 40.94 30.81
C ILE A 162 2.31 41.52 31.57
N TYR A 163 2.31 41.44 32.90
CA TYR A 163 1.20 41.90 33.74
C TYR A 163 1.40 43.29 34.33
N CYS A 164 2.44 44.04 33.92
CA CYS A 164 2.61 45.43 34.36
C CYS A 164 1.38 46.30 34.01
N PRO A 165 0.75 46.13 32.83
CA PRO A 165 -0.48 46.84 32.50
C PRO A 165 -1.73 46.38 33.28
N ALA A 166 -1.69 45.21 33.94
CA ALA A 166 -2.80 44.65 34.69
C ALA A 166 -2.31 43.88 35.93
N PRO A 167 -1.81 44.57 36.98
CA PRO A 167 -1.17 43.91 38.13
C PRO A 167 -2.06 42.90 38.87
N GLY A 168 -3.38 43.07 38.82
CA GLY A 168 -4.34 42.12 39.40
C GLY A 168 -4.27 40.71 38.81
N ASP A 169 -3.93 40.59 37.52
CA ASP A 169 -3.79 39.30 36.83
C ASP A 169 -2.50 38.56 37.20
N ALA A 170 -1.49 39.28 37.73
CA ALA A 170 -0.24 38.68 38.18
C ALA A 170 -0.46 37.68 39.32
N LYS A 171 -1.37 38.00 40.26
CA LYS A 171 -1.69 37.09 41.39
C LYS A 171 -2.21 35.74 40.89
N GLN A 172 -3.15 35.74 39.94
CA GLN A 172 -3.70 34.50 39.37
C GLN A 172 -2.63 33.71 38.61
N THR A 173 -1.79 34.41 37.84
CA THR A 173 -0.69 33.79 37.09
C THR A 173 0.33 33.14 38.04
N LEU A 174 0.77 33.85 39.09
CA LEU A 174 1.72 33.32 40.06
C LEU A 174 1.14 32.15 40.86
N ASN A 175 -0.15 32.19 41.21
CA ASN A 175 -0.83 31.04 41.81
C ASN A 175 -0.79 29.81 40.90
N TRP A 176 -1.06 30.00 39.60
CA TRP A 176 -1.01 28.92 38.62
C TRP A 176 0.41 28.40 38.40
N ILE A 177 1.41 29.29 38.33
CA ILE A 177 2.82 28.92 38.21
C ILE A 177 3.25 28.10 39.43
N GLN A 178 2.96 28.55 40.65
CA GLN A 178 3.28 27.82 41.88
C GLN A 178 2.63 26.44 41.90
N LYS A 179 1.34 26.36 41.57
CA LYS A 179 0.59 25.09 41.51
C LYS A 179 1.18 24.08 40.53
N ASN A 180 1.69 24.56 39.39
CA ASN A 180 2.24 23.71 38.32
C ASN A 180 3.77 23.68 38.29
N ALA A 181 4.45 24.24 39.30
CA ALA A 181 5.88 24.50 39.27
C ALA A 181 6.71 23.28 38.85
N PRO A 182 6.51 22.05 39.40
CA PRO A 182 7.28 20.88 38.99
C PRO A 182 7.22 20.58 37.49
N HIS A 183 6.06 20.76 36.86
CA HIS A 183 5.89 20.52 35.42
C HIS A 183 6.49 21.67 34.59
N LEU A 184 6.34 22.91 35.04
CA LEU A 184 6.93 24.07 34.36
C LEU A 184 8.47 24.04 34.42
N GLU A 185 9.06 23.50 35.49
CA GLU A 185 10.50 23.26 35.56
C GLU A 185 10.95 22.24 34.51
N GLY A 186 10.18 21.17 34.32
CA GLY A 186 10.44 20.18 33.29
C GLY A 186 10.42 20.78 31.88
N ILE A 187 9.47 21.67 31.61
CA ILE A 187 9.40 22.44 30.35
C ILE A 187 10.64 23.34 30.21
N ALA A 188 11.02 24.07 31.26
CA ALA A 188 12.19 24.94 31.24
C ALA A 188 13.51 24.20 31.05
N LYS A 189 13.60 22.92 31.46
CA LYS A 189 14.76 22.04 31.22
C LYS A 189 14.79 21.45 29.81
N ALA A 190 13.63 21.23 29.21
CA ALA A 190 13.50 20.52 27.93
C ALA A 190 13.66 21.42 26.69
N PHE A 191 13.42 22.72 26.84
CA PHE A 191 13.46 23.69 25.75
C PHE A 191 14.43 24.83 26.06
N ASP A 192 14.87 25.55 25.02
CA ASP A 192 15.68 26.75 25.19
C ASP A 192 14.96 27.76 26.11
N LYS A 193 15.74 28.53 26.88
CA LYS A 193 15.22 29.45 27.90
C LYS A 193 14.03 30.29 27.41
N LEU A 194 14.15 30.87 26.22
CA LEU A 194 13.10 31.69 25.62
C LEU A 194 11.90 30.85 25.20
N GLU A 195 12.13 29.74 24.50
CA GLU A 195 11.06 28.83 24.06
C GLU A 195 10.25 28.30 25.25
N GLY A 196 10.93 27.85 26.31
CA GLY A 196 10.29 27.35 27.53
C GLY A 196 9.40 28.39 28.18
N VAL A 197 9.86 29.63 28.32
CA VAL A 197 9.05 30.75 28.86
C VAL A 197 7.82 31.00 28.00
N THR A 198 7.97 31.07 26.68
CA THR A 198 6.85 31.33 25.75
C THR A 198 5.83 30.19 25.70
N LEU A 199 6.29 28.94 25.84
CA LEU A 199 5.42 27.77 25.94
C LEU A 199 4.65 27.77 27.27
N CYS A 200 5.29 28.08 28.39
CA CYS A 200 4.63 28.23 29.69
C CYS A 200 3.52 29.29 29.66
N PHE A 201 3.75 30.45 29.02
CA PHE A 201 2.70 31.44 28.84
C PHE A 201 1.59 30.95 27.91
N SER A 202 1.93 30.25 26.82
CA SER A 202 0.93 29.65 25.93
C SER A 202 -0.01 28.72 26.70
N LEU A 203 0.54 27.88 27.58
CA LEU A 203 -0.22 27.00 28.46
C LEU A 203 -1.05 27.79 29.47
N TRP A 204 -0.50 28.81 30.12
CA TRP A 204 -1.25 29.67 31.03
C TRP A 204 -2.45 30.33 30.35
N TYR A 205 -2.28 30.92 29.16
CA TYR A 205 -3.39 31.55 28.45
C TYR A 205 -4.45 30.52 28.07
N LEU A 206 -4.07 29.31 27.63
CA LEU A 206 -5.02 28.23 27.41
C LEU A 206 -5.76 27.84 28.70
N ALA A 207 -5.07 27.82 29.85
CA ALA A 207 -5.66 27.59 31.16
C ALA A 207 -6.73 28.63 31.49
N LYS A 208 -6.38 29.91 31.29
CA LYS A 208 -7.25 31.06 31.55
C LYS A 208 -8.50 31.03 30.67
N ALA A 209 -8.37 30.66 29.40
CA ALA A 209 -9.49 30.69 28.46
C ALA A 209 -10.37 29.44 28.45
N GLU A 210 -9.80 28.25 28.65
CA GLU A 210 -10.52 26.98 28.54
C GLU A 210 -10.70 26.25 29.89
N GLY A 211 -10.08 26.76 30.95
CA GLY A 211 -10.06 26.19 32.29
C GLY A 211 -8.88 25.26 32.52
N GLU A 212 -8.27 25.35 33.70
CA GLU A 212 -7.08 24.57 34.08
C GLU A 212 -7.28 23.05 33.88
N ASN A 213 -8.46 22.52 34.23
CA ASN A 213 -8.77 21.09 34.13
C ASN A 213 -8.73 20.53 32.70
N ARG A 214 -8.85 21.37 31.66
CA ARG A 214 -8.77 20.93 30.26
C ARG A 214 -7.33 20.85 29.75
N ILE A 215 -6.43 21.64 30.33
CA ILE A 215 -5.03 21.71 29.91
C ILE A 215 -4.08 20.93 30.81
N ASP A 216 -4.52 20.53 32.00
CA ASP A 216 -3.71 19.84 33.01
C ASP A 216 -2.91 18.66 32.42
N SER A 217 -3.56 17.79 31.63
CA SER A 217 -2.87 16.66 30.98
C SER A 217 -1.77 17.10 30.01
N LEU A 218 -1.96 18.21 29.29
CA LEU A 218 -0.96 18.77 28.38
C LEU A 218 0.23 19.37 29.15
N VAL A 219 -0.04 20.12 30.24
CA VAL A 219 1.00 20.70 31.11
C VAL A 219 1.86 19.60 31.72
N ARG A 220 1.22 18.57 32.31
CA ARG A 220 1.92 17.43 32.91
C ARG A 220 2.80 16.72 31.91
N LEU A 221 2.27 16.43 30.72
CA LEU A 221 2.99 15.70 29.69
C LEU A 221 4.17 16.51 29.13
N LEU A 222 3.99 17.80 28.84
CA LEU A 222 5.10 18.67 28.41
C LEU A 222 6.17 18.85 29.50
N GLY A 223 5.79 18.81 30.77
CA GLY A 223 6.71 18.86 31.90
C GLY A 223 7.39 17.53 32.24
N ASP A 224 6.91 16.40 31.69
CA ASP A 224 7.54 15.10 31.89
C ASP A 224 8.81 15.00 31.03
N ARG A 225 9.94 14.75 31.67
CA ARG A 225 11.23 14.54 31.00
C ARG A 225 11.16 13.43 29.95
N GLN A 226 10.39 12.36 30.20
CA GLN A 226 10.29 11.22 29.30
C GLN A 226 9.64 11.62 27.97
N THR A 227 8.73 12.59 27.94
CA THR A 227 8.09 13.09 26.71
C THR A 227 9.09 13.59 25.66
N HIS A 228 10.25 14.05 26.12
CA HIS A 228 11.31 14.60 25.26
C HIS A 228 12.41 13.58 24.93
N GLN A 229 12.48 12.48 25.67
CA GLN A 229 13.56 11.49 25.56
C GLN A 229 13.10 10.18 24.93
N THR A 230 11.85 9.81 25.13
CA THR A 230 11.28 8.53 24.69
C THR A 230 10.81 8.61 23.24
N ALA A 231 11.37 7.77 22.37
CA ALA A 231 10.86 7.57 21.01
C ALA A 231 9.61 6.69 20.98
N PHE A 232 8.66 7.04 20.11
CA PHE A 232 7.39 6.34 19.93
C PHE A 232 7.38 5.46 18.67
N SER A 233 8.57 5.18 18.13
CA SER A 233 8.77 4.45 16.88
C SER A 233 10.16 3.81 16.85
N GLY A 234 10.39 2.86 15.94
CA GLY A 234 11.70 2.26 15.71
C GLY A 234 12.08 1.14 16.68
N GLY A 235 11.22 0.79 17.64
CA GLY A 235 11.50 -0.22 18.65
C GLY A 235 11.60 -1.64 18.08
N VAL A 236 10.69 -2.00 17.17
CA VAL A 236 10.67 -3.32 16.52
C VAL A 236 11.93 -3.50 15.67
N GLU A 237 12.25 -2.52 14.83
CA GLU A 237 13.42 -2.49 13.95
C GLU A 237 14.72 -2.53 14.76
N PHE A 238 14.78 -1.75 15.85
CA PHE A 238 15.91 -1.76 16.77
C PHE A 238 16.14 -3.15 17.38
N ALA A 239 15.10 -3.75 17.97
CA ALA A 239 15.21 -5.06 18.61
C ALA A 239 15.53 -6.18 17.61
N GLU A 240 14.95 -6.13 16.41
CA GLU A 240 15.24 -7.07 15.31
C GLU A 240 16.67 -6.91 14.78
N ARG A 241 17.15 -5.68 14.60
CA ARG A 241 18.52 -5.40 14.16
C ARG A 241 19.54 -5.89 15.18
N ILE A 242 19.30 -5.71 16.49
CA ILE A 242 20.17 -6.30 17.51
C ILE A 242 20.10 -7.84 17.48
N ALA A 243 18.89 -8.43 17.43
CA ALA A 243 18.73 -9.88 17.43
C ALA A 243 19.36 -10.57 16.20
N SER A 244 19.34 -9.91 15.04
CA SER A 244 19.99 -10.37 13.81
C SER A 244 21.50 -10.16 13.84
N THR A 245 21.97 -9.02 14.36
CA THR A 245 23.40 -8.74 14.55
C THR A 245 24.04 -9.78 15.47
N VAL A 246 23.40 -10.11 16.59
CA VAL A 246 23.88 -11.16 17.52
C VAL A 246 23.96 -12.55 16.85
N LYS A 247 23.18 -12.81 15.79
CA LYS A 247 23.24 -14.07 15.03
C LYS A 247 24.54 -14.20 14.23
N LYS A 248 25.17 -13.10 13.80
CA LYS A 248 26.39 -13.13 12.99
C LYS A 248 27.55 -13.77 13.74
N LYS A 249 28.44 -14.49 13.03
CA LYS A 249 29.63 -15.16 13.62
C LYS A 249 30.67 -14.16 14.15
N ARG A 250 30.85 -13.05 13.44
CA ARG A 250 31.69 -11.91 13.84
C ARG A 250 30.77 -10.69 13.91
N VAL A 251 30.87 -9.95 15.01
CA VAL A 251 30.12 -8.73 15.26
C VAL A 251 31.11 -7.73 15.81
N THR A 252 31.17 -6.56 15.19
CA THR A 252 32.00 -5.45 15.64
C THR A 252 31.23 -4.63 16.71
N PRO A 253 31.91 -4.00 17.69
CA PRO A 253 31.25 -3.10 18.65
C PRO A 253 30.41 -2.02 17.97
N GLU A 254 30.86 -1.50 16.83
CA GLU A 254 30.18 -0.48 16.05
C GLU A 254 28.85 -0.97 15.46
N GLU A 255 28.76 -2.25 15.08
CA GLU A 255 27.50 -2.86 14.61
C GLU A 255 26.43 -2.99 15.71
N ILE A 256 26.85 -3.00 16.99
CA ILE A 256 25.96 -3.08 18.15
C ILE A 256 25.63 -1.70 18.71
N SER A 257 26.50 -0.70 18.46
CA SER A 257 26.29 0.70 18.84
C SER A 257 25.18 1.33 18.00
N LEU A 258 23.93 0.96 18.31
CA LEU A 258 22.74 1.58 17.75
C LEU A 258 22.29 2.69 18.69
N GLU A 259 22.29 3.92 18.20
CA GLU A 259 21.67 5.02 18.91
C GLU A 259 20.17 4.77 19.05
N ILE A 260 19.66 4.88 20.29
CA ILE A 260 18.23 4.89 20.53
C ILE A 260 17.64 6.14 19.85
N PRO A 261 16.57 6.01 19.04
CA PRO A 261 15.97 7.17 18.39
C PRO A 261 15.57 8.24 19.41
N LYS A 262 15.75 9.52 19.05
CA LYS A 262 15.37 10.64 19.93
C LYS A 262 13.85 10.78 20.02
N GLY A 263 13.36 11.14 21.20
CA GLY A 263 11.95 11.46 21.43
C GLY A 263 11.48 12.65 20.58
N GLN A 264 10.30 12.52 19.98
CA GLN A 264 9.72 13.56 19.11
C GLN A 264 8.44 14.19 19.70
N LEU A 265 7.80 13.54 20.67
CA LEU A 265 6.49 13.94 21.18
C LEU A 265 6.51 15.36 21.77
N GLY A 266 7.51 15.70 22.58
CA GLY A 266 7.62 17.04 23.17
C GLY A 266 7.69 18.18 22.16
N ALA A 267 8.48 18.01 21.10
CA ALA A 267 8.59 19.00 20.02
C ALA A 267 7.26 19.15 19.26
N GLU A 268 6.55 18.06 18.99
CA GLU A 268 5.26 18.09 18.31
C GLU A 268 4.14 18.68 19.21
N LEU A 269 4.15 18.39 20.52
CA LEU A 269 3.23 19.01 21.49
C LEU A 269 3.47 20.53 21.60
N LYS A 270 4.72 20.99 21.57
CA LYS A 270 5.05 22.42 21.51
C LYS A 270 4.41 23.07 20.28
N ARG A 271 4.64 22.50 19.09
CA ARG A 271 4.08 23.00 17.82
C ARG A 271 2.54 22.99 17.84
N TRP A 272 1.93 21.94 18.37
CA TRP A 272 0.48 21.85 18.51
C TRP A 272 -0.07 22.86 19.52
N THR A 273 0.60 23.10 20.64
CA THR A 273 0.22 24.12 21.64
C THR A 273 0.20 25.51 21.04
N TYR A 274 1.24 25.88 20.26
CA TYR A 274 1.26 27.16 19.55
C TYR A 274 0.15 27.28 18.50
N TRP A 275 -0.20 26.18 17.83
CA TRP A 275 -1.35 26.15 16.93
C TRP A 275 -2.66 26.36 17.70
N LEU A 276 -2.85 25.70 18.85
CA LEU A 276 -4.06 25.80 19.67
C LEU A 276 -4.34 27.23 20.12
N VAL A 277 -3.33 27.96 20.59
CA VAL A 277 -3.48 29.36 21.03
C VAL A 277 -4.08 30.23 19.92
N GLN A 278 -3.81 29.92 18.66
CA GLN A 278 -4.28 30.67 17.50
C GLN A 278 -5.70 30.30 17.05
N GLN A 279 -6.26 29.19 17.53
CA GLN A 279 -7.58 28.72 17.09
C GLN A 279 -8.71 29.44 17.83
N ASP A 280 -9.95 29.31 17.36
CA ASP A 280 -11.14 29.75 18.08
C ASP A 280 -11.47 28.83 19.29
N SER A 281 -12.33 29.29 20.20
CA SER A 281 -12.64 28.53 21.43
C SER A 281 -13.28 27.17 21.16
N LYS A 282 -14.12 27.02 20.13
CA LYS A 282 -14.73 25.72 19.82
C LYS A 282 -13.67 24.74 19.32
N THR A 283 -12.79 25.17 18.44
CA THR A 283 -11.68 24.35 17.92
C THR A 283 -10.70 23.96 19.04
N ARG A 284 -10.33 24.90 19.92
CA ARG A 284 -9.50 24.58 21.11
C ARG A 284 -10.14 23.55 22.01
N ARG A 285 -11.41 23.73 22.39
CA ARG A 285 -12.14 22.79 23.26
C ARG A 285 -12.23 21.40 22.65
N ARG A 286 -12.50 21.31 21.35
CA ARG A 286 -12.57 20.04 20.63
C ARG A 286 -11.22 19.34 20.59
N SER A 287 -10.16 20.06 20.23
CA SER A 287 -8.81 19.50 20.15
C SER A 287 -8.31 19.05 21.53
N LEU A 288 -8.51 19.85 22.59
CA LEU A 288 -8.17 19.47 23.97
C LEU A 288 -9.03 18.30 24.47
N ALA A 289 -10.30 18.21 24.08
CA ALA A 289 -11.15 17.07 24.42
C ALA A 289 -10.67 15.78 23.76
N LEU A 290 -10.30 15.81 22.47
CA LEU A 290 -9.70 14.67 21.78
C LEU A 290 -8.37 14.28 22.41
N PHE A 291 -7.51 15.25 22.70
CA PHE A 291 -6.21 15.02 23.35
C PHE A 291 -6.37 14.32 24.70
N LYS A 292 -7.27 14.83 25.55
CA LYS A 292 -7.63 14.21 26.83
C LYS A 292 -8.24 12.82 26.66
N LEU A 293 -8.93 12.56 25.55
CA LEU A 293 -9.56 11.28 25.28
C LEU A 293 -8.55 10.20 24.85
N ILE A 294 -7.56 10.55 24.02
CA ILE A 294 -6.56 9.60 23.49
C ILE A 294 -5.45 9.24 24.49
N ARG A 295 -5.22 10.06 25.52
CA ARG A 295 -4.32 9.79 26.67
C ARG A 295 -2.91 9.33 26.27
N PRO A 296 -2.14 10.17 25.54
CA PRO A 296 -0.81 9.80 25.06
C PRO A 296 0.20 9.48 26.18
N GLU A 297 -0.10 9.85 27.43
CA GLU A 297 0.70 9.47 28.62
C GLU A 297 0.85 7.95 28.80
N TYR A 298 -0.16 7.16 28.44
CA TYR A 298 -0.03 5.70 28.54
C TYR A 298 0.93 5.15 27.47
N ALA A 299 0.89 5.71 26.26
CA ALA A 299 1.83 5.38 25.21
C ALA A 299 3.26 5.73 25.63
N LEU A 300 3.44 6.90 26.24
CA LEU A 300 4.72 7.35 26.78
C LEU A 300 5.27 6.37 27.82
N GLU A 301 4.44 5.96 28.78
CA GLU A 301 4.83 5.04 29.84
C GLU A 301 5.28 3.68 29.27
N ALA A 302 4.51 3.14 28.31
CA ALA A 302 4.82 1.87 27.67
C ALA A 302 6.11 1.91 26.87
N TRP A 303 6.32 2.98 26.08
CA TRP A 303 7.55 3.18 25.32
C TRP A 303 8.76 3.43 26.22
N THR A 304 8.59 4.17 27.32
CA THR A 304 9.65 4.39 28.31
C THR A 304 10.10 3.08 28.94
N LYS A 305 9.13 2.21 29.33
CA LYS A 305 9.41 0.87 29.83
C LYS A 305 10.13 0.00 28.79
N PHE A 306 9.71 0.06 27.54
CA PHE A 306 10.36 -0.65 26.43
C PHE A 306 11.82 -0.24 26.26
N TRP A 307 12.09 1.07 26.14
CA TRP A 307 13.45 1.57 25.93
C TRP A 307 14.37 1.34 27.13
N ALA A 308 13.86 1.46 28.36
CA ALA A 308 14.60 1.05 29.55
C ALA A 308 14.93 -0.46 29.55
N GLY A 309 14.04 -1.29 29.02
CA GLY A 309 14.27 -2.72 28.83
C GLY A 309 15.32 -3.02 27.75
N ALA A 310 15.31 -2.24 26.66
CA ALA A 310 16.25 -2.29 25.55
C ALA A 310 17.66 -1.88 25.98
N ASP A 311 17.78 -0.75 26.67
CA ASP A 311 19.04 -0.20 27.19
C ASP A 311 19.73 -1.14 28.19
N LYS A 312 18.96 -1.70 29.13
CA LYS A 312 19.45 -2.76 30.04
C LYS A 312 19.92 -4.00 29.26
N GLY A 313 19.23 -4.35 28.18
CA GLY A 313 19.61 -5.46 27.30
C GLY A 313 20.90 -5.18 26.53
N LEU A 314 21.06 -3.95 26.05
CA LEU A 314 22.22 -3.49 25.28
C LEU A 314 23.46 -3.39 26.17
N THR A 315 23.32 -2.84 27.38
CA THR A 315 24.38 -2.79 28.39
C THR A 315 24.88 -4.19 28.74
N ALA A 316 23.95 -5.14 28.97
CA ALA A 316 24.31 -6.53 29.23
C ALA A 316 24.98 -7.19 28.01
N LEU A 317 24.52 -6.89 26.79
CA LEU A 317 25.13 -7.39 25.56
C LEU A 317 26.54 -6.85 25.36
N ASN A 318 26.75 -5.54 25.52
CA ASN A 318 28.06 -4.91 25.41
C ASN A 318 29.07 -5.49 26.42
N LYS A 319 28.62 -5.84 27.63
CA LYS A 319 29.46 -6.52 28.63
C LYS A 319 29.84 -7.95 28.21
N GLN A 320 28.94 -8.69 27.57
CA GLN A 320 29.14 -10.11 27.23
C GLN A 320 29.80 -10.34 25.87
N MET A 321 29.66 -9.40 24.94
CA MET A 321 30.14 -9.55 23.56
C MET A 321 31.65 -9.76 23.43
N PRO A 322 32.54 -9.03 24.16
CA PRO A 322 33.97 -9.30 24.15
C PRO A 322 34.33 -10.72 24.60
N LEU A 323 33.49 -11.32 25.44
CA LEU A 323 33.70 -12.63 26.05
C LEU A 323 33.10 -13.80 25.24
N ARG A 324 32.38 -13.50 24.15
CA ARG A 324 31.64 -14.49 23.32
C ARG A 324 32.50 -15.61 22.76
N ARG A 325 33.82 -15.43 22.63
CA ARG A 325 34.74 -16.47 22.14
C ARG A 325 34.77 -17.69 23.05
N ARG A 326 34.49 -17.52 24.35
CA ARG A 326 34.45 -18.64 25.30
C ARG A 326 33.12 -19.40 25.21
N PRO A 327 33.13 -20.75 25.16
CA PRO A 327 31.91 -21.56 25.04
C PRO A 327 30.82 -21.21 26.07
N GLU A 328 31.19 -20.95 27.32
CA GLU A 328 30.28 -20.62 28.42
C GLU A 328 29.49 -19.32 28.20
N ASN A 329 30.02 -18.37 27.43
CA ASN A 329 29.36 -17.09 27.15
C ASN A 329 28.44 -17.14 25.93
N ARG A 330 28.54 -18.18 25.09
CA ARG A 330 27.64 -18.37 23.93
C ARG A 330 26.19 -18.51 24.37
N GLU A 331 25.96 -19.22 25.47
CA GLU A 331 24.61 -19.41 26.03
C GLU A 331 24.04 -18.10 26.59
N GLN A 332 24.87 -17.27 27.23
CA GLN A 332 24.44 -15.95 27.71
C GLN A 332 24.06 -15.02 26.55
N VAL A 333 24.86 -15.01 25.49
CA VAL A 333 24.56 -14.25 24.26
C VAL A 333 23.28 -14.77 23.58
N ARG A 334 23.05 -16.09 23.57
CA ARG A 334 21.80 -16.70 23.08
C ARG A 334 20.60 -16.26 23.92
N LYS A 335 20.72 -16.24 25.25
CA LYS A 335 19.68 -15.75 26.17
C LYS A 335 19.37 -14.27 25.95
N LEU A 336 20.39 -13.44 25.71
CA LEU A 336 20.22 -12.02 25.37
C LEU A 336 19.54 -11.82 24.02
N ARG A 337 19.90 -12.61 22.99
CA ARG A 337 19.18 -12.63 21.71
C ARG A 337 17.71 -13.00 21.92
N GLY A 338 17.43 -14.04 22.69
CA GLY A 338 16.07 -14.43 23.06
C GLY A 338 15.31 -13.32 23.80
N ARG A 339 16.00 -12.53 24.63
CA ARG A 339 15.43 -11.35 25.29
C ARG A 339 15.05 -10.26 24.28
N PHE A 340 15.90 -9.95 23.30
CA PHE A 340 15.56 -8.97 22.26
C PHE A 340 14.43 -9.42 21.34
N ILE A 341 14.34 -10.72 21.02
CA ILE A 341 13.19 -11.28 20.31
C ILE A 341 11.91 -11.08 21.12
N ARG A 342 11.92 -11.41 22.43
CA ARG A 342 10.77 -11.16 23.31
C ARG A 342 10.46 -9.67 23.45
N LEU A 343 11.47 -8.81 23.42
CA LEU A 343 11.30 -7.36 23.49
C LEU A 343 10.63 -6.84 22.23
N ARG A 344 11.07 -7.27 21.04
CA ARG A 344 10.41 -7.02 19.75
C ARG A 344 8.94 -7.43 19.79
N ASP A 345 8.64 -8.63 20.27
CA ASP A 345 7.27 -9.16 20.31
C ASP A 345 6.37 -8.44 21.33
N ARG A 346 6.98 -7.68 22.26
CA ARG A 346 6.30 -6.85 23.27
C ARG A 346 6.47 -5.35 23.01
N ALA A 347 6.99 -4.96 21.85
CA ALA A 347 7.13 -3.55 21.50
C ALA A 347 5.73 -2.90 21.55
N PRO A 348 5.57 -1.76 22.24
CA PRO A 348 4.37 -0.97 22.09
C PRO A 348 4.22 -0.55 20.63
N SER A 349 3.00 -0.29 20.20
CA SER A 349 2.77 0.08 18.81
C SER A 349 3.28 1.48 18.51
N THR A 350 3.87 1.62 17.34
CA THR A 350 4.44 2.82 16.77
C THR A 350 3.35 3.85 16.55
N LEU A 351 3.60 5.05 17.08
CA LEU A 351 2.72 6.19 16.98
C LEU A 351 3.51 7.36 16.40
N ASN A 352 3.20 7.71 15.15
CA ASN A 352 3.78 8.89 14.52
C ASN A 352 3.21 10.16 15.17
N CYS A 353 4.02 10.81 16.02
CA CYS A 353 3.59 11.98 16.79
C CYS A 353 3.13 13.14 15.89
N LYS A 354 3.76 13.33 14.73
CA LYS A 354 3.38 14.38 13.77
C LYS A 354 1.99 14.11 13.20
N LEU A 355 1.75 12.90 12.69
CA LEU A 355 0.44 12.51 12.17
C LEU A 355 -0.65 12.59 13.25
N LEU A 356 -0.31 12.26 14.50
CA LEU A 356 -1.23 12.44 15.62
C LEU A 356 -1.65 13.89 15.81
N MET A 357 -0.69 14.83 15.81
CA MET A 357 -1.00 16.25 15.94
C MET A 357 -1.79 16.77 14.74
N GLU A 358 -1.50 16.30 13.53
CA GLU A 358 -2.27 16.63 12.32
C GLU A 358 -3.71 16.12 12.39
N SER A 359 -3.91 14.90 12.90
CA SER A 359 -5.23 14.31 13.15
C SER A 359 -6.03 15.10 14.19
N LEU A 360 -5.39 15.54 15.28
CA LEU A 360 -6.00 16.41 16.29
C LEU A 360 -6.40 17.79 15.73
N ARG A 361 -5.69 18.28 14.70
CA ARG A 361 -6.06 19.52 14.01
C ARG A 361 -7.24 19.30 13.08
N LEU A 362 -7.17 18.25 12.26
CA LEU A 362 -8.19 17.91 11.27
C LEU A 362 -9.56 17.70 11.94
N GLU A 363 -9.61 16.87 12.98
CA GLU A 363 -10.88 16.55 13.65
C GLU A 363 -11.38 17.63 14.61
N ALA A 364 -10.51 18.58 14.98
CA ALA A 364 -10.92 19.76 15.72
C ALA A 364 -11.40 20.92 14.83
N ALA A 365 -11.19 20.86 13.51
CA ALA A 365 -11.50 21.95 12.59
C ALA A 365 -13.01 22.25 12.53
N PRO A 366 -13.44 23.51 12.30
CA PRO A 366 -14.87 23.88 12.18
C PRO A 366 -15.69 22.97 11.27
N GLU A 367 -15.14 22.60 10.12
CA GLU A 367 -15.74 21.76 9.09
C GLU A 367 -15.98 20.32 9.59
N ALA A 368 -15.18 19.85 10.54
CA ALA A 368 -15.28 18.53 11.15
C ALA A 368 -16.32 18.47 12.30
N SER A 369 -17.10 19.51 12.58
CA SER A 369 -17.99 19.55 13.76
C SER A 369 -18.97 18.37 13.86
N GLY A 370 -19.49 17.89 12.73
CA GLY A 370 -20.33 16.69 12.68
C GLY A 370 -19.54 15.43 13.04
N ARG A 371 -18.44 15.20 12.33
CA ARG A 371 -17.56 14.02 12.52
C ARG A 371 -16.91 13.97 13.90
N PHE A 372 -16.51 15.12 14.45
CA PHE A 372 -15.90 15.25 15.77
C PHE A 372 -16.70 14.50 16.83
N ARG A 373 -18.03 14.68 16.86
CA ARG A 373 -18.89 14.01 17.84
C ARG A 373 -18.87 12.50 17.67
N MET A 374 -18.89 12.03 16.43
CA MET A 374 -18.91 10.61 16.07
C MET A 374 -17.58 9.95 16.45
N ILE A 375 -16.45 10.58 16.12
CA ILE A 375 -15.11 10.12 16.49
C ILE A 375 -14.95 10.11 18.02
N CYS A 376 -15.38 11.16 18.73
CA CYS A 376 -15.31 11.17 20.19
C CYS A 376 -16.13 10.02 20.81
N GLN A 377 -17.34 9.77 20.32
CA GLN A 377 -18.18 8.67 20.81
C GLN A 377 -17.53 7.30 20.54
N ALA A 378 -16.99 7.09 19.34
CA ALA A 378 -16.29 5.86 18.98
C ALA A 378 -15.02 5.65 19.82
N LEU A 379 -14.17 6.68 19.96
CA LEU A 379 -12.95 6.63 20.77
C LEU A 379 -13.24 6.43 22.27
N GLN A 380 -14.36 6.95 22.79
CA GLN A 380 -14.79 6.69 24.17
C GLN A 380 -15.10 5.20 24.42
N ALA A 381 -15.61 4.50 23.40
CA ALA A 381 -15.89 3.07 23.48
C ALA A 381 -14.63 2.20 23.34
N VAL A 382 -13.56 2.72 22.74
CA VAL A 382 -12.24 2.06 22.69
C VAL A 382 -11.61 2.06 24.10
N PRO A 383 -11.04 0.93 24.58
CA PRO A 383 -10.41 0.83 25.89
C PRO A 383 -9.26 1.84 26.03
N ASN A 384 -9.02 2.23 27.27
CA ASN A 384 -8.01 3.20 27.66
C ASN A 384 -7.12 2.67 28.80
N ASP A 385 -6.91 1.36 28.81
CA ASP A 385 -6.13 0.70 29.84
C ASP A 385 -4.64 0.66 29.47
N SER A 386 -3.80 0.43 30.47
CA SER A 386 -2.35 0.35 30.33
C SER A 386 -1.88 -0.86 29.49
N LYS A 387 -2.76 -1.82 29.20
CA LYS A 387 -2.44 -2.98 28.35
C LYS A 387 -2.56 -2.64 26.86
N MET A 388 -3.33 -1.60 26.52
CA MET A 388 -3.56 -1.13 25.15
C MET A 388 -3.33 0.39 24.99
N PRO A 389 -2.13 0.89 25.38
CA PRO A 389 -1.87 2.31 25.67
C PRO A 389 -1.94 3.26 24.46
N VAL A 390 -1.94 2.74 23.24
CA VAL A 390 -1.86 3.52 21.98
C VAL A 390 -3.10 3.38 21.10
N VAL A 391 -4.07 2.55 21.48
CA VAL A 391 -5.14 2.14 20.56
C VAL A 391 -6.02 3.32 20.15
N ARG A 392 -6.45 4.16 21.10
CA ARG A 392 -7.25 5.36 20.78
C ARG A 392 -6.53 6.32 19.84
N ALA A 393 -5.25 6.58 20.09
CA ALA A 393 -4.45 7.46 19.26
C ALA A 393 -4.28 6.89 17.84
N ARG A 394 -4.09 5.57 17.71
CA ARG A 394 -3.99 4.89 16.41
C ARG A 394 -5.29 4.94 15.62
N PHE A 395 -6.44 4.69 16.25
CA PHE A 395 -7.74 4.84 15.59
C PHE A 395 -8.01 6.28 15.16
N LEU A 396 -7.67 7.28 16.00
CA LEU A 396 -7.80 8.68 15.61
C LEU A 396 -6.98 8.99 14.35
N VAL A 397 -5.69 8.60 14.33
CA VAL A 397 -4.83 8.81 13.16
C VAL A 397 -5.36 8.08 11.93
N TYR A 398 -5.77 6.84 12.11
CA TYR A 398 -6.28 6.00 11.02
C TYR A 398 -7.55 6.57 10.39
N TRP A 399 -8.57 6.89 11.19
CA TRP A 399 -9.81 7.48 10.66
C TRP A 399 -9.61 8.86 10.07
N SER A 400 -8.71 9.67 10.65
CA SER A 400 -8.35 10.98 10.09
C SER A 400 -7.70 10.84 8.71
N PHE A 401 -6.84 9.83 8.53
CA PHE A 401 -6.23 9.50 7.25
C PHE A 401 -7.29 9.04 6.23
N MET A 402 -8.17 8.11 6.59
CA MET A 402 -9.26 7.68 5.69
C MET A 402 -10.13 8.85 5.24
N VAL A 403 -10.45 9.79 6.13
CA VAL A 403 -11.23 10.99 5.81
C VAL A 403 -10.48 11.93 4.86
N ALA A 404 -9.16 12.03 4.99
CA ALA A 404 -8.34 12.88 4.14
C ALA A 404 -8.22 12.33 2.71
N GLU A 405 -8.13 11.01 2.56
CA GLU A 405 -8.00 10.32 1.27
C GLU A 405 -9.36 10.03 0.59
N ALA A 406 -10.46 10.05 1.35
CA ALA A 406 -11.75 9.69 0.82
C ALA A 406 -12.31 10.74 -0.14
N GLU A 407 -12.79 10.26 -1.29
CA GLU A 407 -13.67 11.04 -2.13
C GLU A 407 -14.90 11.54 -1.36
N LYS A 408 -15.42 12.69 -1.76
CA LYS A 408 -16.54 13.37 -1.08
C LYS A 408 -17.75 12.45 -0.87
N HIS A 409 -18.01 11.53 -1.80
CA HIS A 409 -19.14 10.59 -1.74
C HIS A 409 -18.96 9.49 -0.66
N ASN A 410 -17.72 9.17 -0.26
CA ASN A 410 -17.43 8.15 0.76
C ASN A 410 -17.42 8.69 2.20
N LEU A 411 -17.41 10.01 2.41
CA LEU A 411 -17.38 10.62 3.74
C LEU A 411 -18.57 10.22 4.63
N HIS A 412 -19.76 10.05 4.04
CA HIS A 412 -20.95 9.60 4.77
C HIS A 412 -20.82 8.13 5.22
N ARG A 413 -20.22 7.28 4.38
CA ARG A 413 -20.02 5.85 4.66
C ARG A 413 -19.00 5.65 5.79
N ILE A 414 -17.91 6.42 5.77
CA ILE A 414 -16.92 6.44 6.87
C ILE A 414 -17.58 6.86 8.19
N GLN A 415 -18.42 7.89 8.15
CA GLN A 415 -19.18 8.33 9.32
C GLN A 415 -20.08 7.22 9.87
N LEU A 416 -20.85 6.55 9.01
CA LEU A 416 -21.71 5.43 9.40
C LEU A 416 -20.93 4.25 10.00
N MET A 417 -19.77 3.95 9.43
CA MET A 417 -18.84 2.93 9.93
C MET A 417 -18.32 3.28 11.32
N VAL A 418 -17.78 4.48 11.53
CA VAL A 418 -17.23 4.92 12.82
C VAL A 418 -18.29 4.92 13.92
N THR A 419 -19.52 5.34 13.62
CA THR A 419 -20.64 5.30 14.58
C THR A 419 -21.10 3.88 14.89
N SER A 420 -21.18 3.01 13.89
CA SER A 420 -21.54 1.59 14.08
C SER A 420 -20.47 0.86 14.90
N PHE A 421 -19.19 1.13 14.64
CA PHE A 421 -18.06 0.65 15.42
C PHE A 421 -18.14 1.07 16.90
N GLY A 422 -18.36 2.35 17.17
CA GLY A 422 -18.50 2.85 18.54
C GLY A 422 -19.67 2.21 19.29
N SER A 423 -20.80 2.02 18.60
CA SER A 423 -21.99 1.37 19.17
C SER A 423 -21.74 -0.11 19.50
N TYR A 424 -21.04 -0.82 18.61
CA TYR A 424 -20.62 -2.20 18.81
C TYR A 424 -19.68 -2.35 20.02
N LEU A 425 -18.63 -1.52 20.13
CA LEU A 425 -17.71 -1.60 21.26
C LEU A 425 -18.38 -1.29 22.60
N LYS A 426 -19.33 -0.35 22.62
CA LYS A 426 -20.10 -0.04 23.84
C LYS A 426 -20.89 -1.24 24.35
N LYS A 427 -21.46 -2.06 23.44
CA LYS A 427 -22.12 -3.32 23.79
C LYS A 427 -21.15 -4.38 24.33
N LYS A 428 -19.89 -4.37 23.87
CA LYS A 428 -18.84 -5.33 24.26
C LYS A 428 -17.86 -4.81 25.31
N LYS A 429 -18.27 -3.93 26.23
CA LYS A 429 -17.41 -3.32 27.27
C LYS A 429 -16.59 -4.35 28.09
N ASP A 430 -17.15 -5.53 28.35
CA ASP A 430 -16.50 -6.57 29.16
C ASP A 430 -15.58 -7.50 28.33
N LYS A 431 -15.57 -7.34 27.01
CA LYS A 431 -14.80 -8.14 26.04
C LYS A 431 -14.01 -7.29 25.04
N LEU A 432 -13.65 -6.05 25.39
CA LEU A 432 -13.03 -5.07 24.46
C LEU A 432 -11.77 -5.60 23.75
N ALA A 433 -10.87 -6.27 24.46
CA ALA A 433 -9.64 -6.82 23.86
C ALA A 433 -9.92 -7.92 22.83
N ILE A 434 -11.04 -8.64 22.95
CA ILE A 434 -11.49 -9.64 21.96
C ILE A 434 -12.22 -8.92 20.82
N ALA A 435 -13.09 -7.96 21.16
CA ALA A 435 -13.88 -7.19 20.20
C ALA A 435 -13.03 -6.38 19.21
N LEU A 436 -11.82 -5.98 19.62
CA LEU A 436 -10.88 -5.22 18.80
C LEU A 436 -9.95 -6.07 17.92
N ARG A 437 -9.88 -7.40 18.12
CA ARG A 437 -8.96 -8.26 17.34
C ARG A 437 -9.09 -8.13 15.81
N PRO A 438 -10.28 -7.90 15.22
CA PRO A 438 -10.39 -7.65 13.78
C PRO A 438 -9.53 -6.47 13.31
N TRP A 439 -9.39 -5.44 14.15
CA TRP A 439 -8.61 -4.23 13.88
C TRP A 439 -7.17 -4.29 14.39
N LYS A 440 -6.64 -5.50 14.65
CA LYS A 440 -5.26 -5.65 15.15
C LYS A 440 -4.24 -4.96 14.25
N ASN A 441 -4.44 -4.89 12.94
CA ASN A 441 -3.55 -4.18 12.02
C ASN A 441 -3.53 -2.66 12.24
N ILE A 442 -4.61 -2.05 12.74
CA ILE A 442 -4.64 -0.62 13.09
C ILE A 442 -3.78 -0.33 14.31
N TYR A 443 -3.76 -1.22 15.29
CA TYR A 443 -3.06 -0.96 16.56
C TYR A 443 -1.88 -1.87 16.83
N SER A 444 -1.46 -2.74 15.91
CA SER A 444 -0.21 -3.52 16.02
C SER A 444 0.79 -3.07 14.96
N ASP A 445 2.08 -3.21 15.23
CA ASP A 445 3.17 -2.77 14.36
C ASP A 445 3.44 -3.72 13.19
N TYR A 446 2.39 -4.34 12.64
CA TYR A 446 2.55 -5.16 11.45
C TYR A 446 2.87 -4.25 10.25
N LYS A 447 4.17 -4.16 9.92
CA LYS A 447 4.83 -3.49 8.80
C LYS A 447 3.90 -2.57 7.98
N TYR A 448 3.84 -1.31 8.40
CA TYR A 448 3.31 -0.16 7.67
C TYR A 448 3.86 -0.09 6.23
N ARG A 449 3.27 -0.80 5.28
CA ARG A 449 3.45 -0.44 3.87
C ARG A 449 2.21 0.10 3.20
N TRP A 450 1.00 -0.30 3.60
CA TRP A 450 -0.21 0.27 2.98
C TRP A 450 -1.36 0.31 3.98
N TYR A 451 -1.90 1.51 4.23
CA TYR A 451 -3.19 1.67 4.91
C TYR A 451 -4.35 1.04 4.11
N GLY A 452 -4.12 0.61 2.86
CA GLY A 452 -5.15 0.05 1.97
C GLY A 452 -5.58 -1.39 2.24
N HIS A 453 -5.04 -2.08 3.27
CA HIS A 453 -5.42 -3.46 3.60
C HIS A 453 -5.81 -3.60 5.08
N CYS A 454 -6.86 -2.90 5.48
CA CYS A 454 -7.46 -3.13 6.78
C CYS A 454 -8.97 -3.15 6.66
N LEU A 455 -9.57 -3.87 7.60
CA LEU A 455 -11.00 -4.14 7.65
C LEU A 455 -11.92 -2.95 7.36
N ASP A 456 -11.57 -1.73 7.77
CA ASP A 456 -12.39 -0.54 7.49
C ASP A 456 -12.44 -0.22 5.97
N TYR A 457 -11.38 -0.47 5.20
CA TYR A 457 -11.42 -0.42 3.74
C TYR A 457 -12.24 -1.57 3.16
N ASP A 458 -12.09 -2.79 3.67
CA ASP A 458 -12.90 -3.94 3.25
C ASP A 458 -14.39 -3.70 3.49
N ILE A 459 -14.77 -3.09 4.62
CA ILE A 459 -16.15 -2.68 4.91
C ILE A 459 -16.63 -1.69 3.85
N LEU A 460 -15.83 -0.68 3.50
CA LEU A 460 -16.22 0.34 2.52
C LEU A 460 -16.22 -0.18 1.07
N GLU A 461 -15.36 -1.13 0.74
CA GLU A 461 -15.28 -1.72 -0.60
C GLU A 461 -16.36 -2.80 -0.79
N LYS A 462 -16.47 -3.73 0.15
CA LYS A 462 -17.31 -4.92 0.03
C LYS A 462 -18.76 -4.71 0.44
N LEU A 463 -19.08 -3.64 1.18
CA LEU A 463 -20.45 -3.31 1.59
C LEU A 463 -20.97 -2.09 0.82
N PRO A 464 -21.27 -2.21 -0.48
CA PRO A 464 -21.63 -1.06 -1.32
C PRO A 464 -22.88 -0.33 -0.83
N ILE A 465 -23.77 -1.02 -0.08
CA ILE A 465 -25.01 -0.46 0.47
C ILE A 465 -24.77 0.03 1.91
N ASN A 466 -25.20 1.25 2.20
CA ASN A 466 -25.02 1.87 3.52
C ASN A 466 -25.60 1.03 4.67
N ASP A 467 -26.74 0.39 4.45
CA ASP A 467 -27.43 -0.44 5.46
C ASP A 467 -26.64 -1.70 5.83
N ASP A 468 -25.69 -2.13 4.99
CA ASP A 468 -24.87 -3.30 5.26
C ASP A 468 -23.75 -3.02 6.27
N ILE A 469 -23.33 -1.76 6.41
CA ILE A 469 -22.31 -1.37 7.41
C ILE A 469 -22.81 -1.64 8.84
N PRO A 470 -24.00 -1.18 9.30
CA PRO A 470 -24.54 -1.58 10.59
C PRO A 470 -24.75 -3.10 10.72
N ARG A 471 -25.21 -3.77 9.65
CA ARG A 471 -25.42 -5.22 9.64
C ARG A 471 -24.12 -5.99 9.87
N PHE A 472 -22.99 -5.52 9.33
CA PHE A 472 -21.67 -6.09 9.59
C PHE A 472 -21.35 -6.13 11.09
N PHE A 473 -21.59 -5.03 11.80
CA PHE A 473 -21.33 -4.97 13.23
C PHE A 473 -22.29 -5.85 14.05
N VAL A 474 -23.54 -6.02 13.62
CA VAL A 474 -24.48 -6.99 14.21
C VAL A 474 -24.01 -8.42 13.97
N ALA A 475 -23.57 -8.74 12.75
CA ALA A 475 -23.04 -10.05 12.39
C ALA A 475 -21.77 -10.40 13.20
N LEU A 476 -20.88 -9.41 13.37
CA LEU A 476 -19.69 -9.52 14.22
C LEU A 476 -20.05 -9.75 15.70
N ASP A 477 -21.05 -9.04 16.20
CA ASP A 477 -21.57 -9.16 17.57
C ASP A 477 -22.05 -10.59 17.86
N CYS A 478 -22.82 -11.17 16.92
CA CYS A 478 -23.31 -12.55 16.97
C CYS A 478 -22.16 -13.58 16.91
N LEU A 479 -21.13 -13.35 16.09
CA LEU A 479 -19.98 -14.26 15.99
C LEU A 479 -19.15 -14.30 17.28
N LEU A 480 -18.96 -13.16 17.94
CA LEU A 480 -18.20 -13.10 19.20
C LEU A 480 -18.85 -13.83 20.37
N GLU A 481 -20.16 -14.02 20.34
CA GLU A 481 -20.87 -14.82 21.34
C GLU A 481 -20.57 -16.31 21.19
N LYS A 482 -20.25 -16.74 19.97
CA LYS A 482 -19.99 -18.14 19.62
C LYS A 482 -18.49 -18.47 19.58
N LEU A 483 -17.64 -17.47 19.35
CA LEU A 483 -16.18 -17.61 19.29
C LEU A 483 -15.50 -16.82 20.43
N PRO A 484 -15.23 -17.42 21.60
CA PRO A 484 -14.69 -16.70 22.77
C PRO A 484 -13.25 -16.20 22.56
N LYS A 485 -12.51 -16.74 21.58
CA LYS A 485 -11.21 -16.23 21.15
C LYS A 485 -11.32 -15.09 20.12
N GLY A 486 -12.52 -14.69 19.72
CA GLY A 486 -12.74 -13.68 18.68
C GLY A 486 -12.19 -14.07 17.30
N ILE A 487 -12.20 -13.10 16.39
CA ILE A 487 -11.76 -13.25 15.01
C ILE A 487 -10.63 -12.24 14.71
N TYR A 488 -9.72 -12.57 13.78
CA TYR A 488 -8.65 -11.67 13.33
C TYR A 488 -9.04 -11.05 11.97
N ASN A 489 -8.09 -10.35 11.34
CA ASN A 489 -8.33 -9.54 10.15
C ASN A 489 -8.95 -10.36 9.01
N GLU A 490 -8.33 -11.48 8.61
CA GLU A 490 -8.81 -12.32 7.49
C GLU A 490 -10.24 -12.85 7.69
N GLU A 491 -10.57 -13.26 8.91
CA GLU A 491 -11.92 -13.73 9.22
C GLU A 491 -12.95 -12.58 9.21
N ALA A 492 -12.52 -11.37 9.57
CA ALA A 492 -13.37 -10.19 9.53
C ALA A 492 -13.55 -9.66 8.09
N GLU A 493 -12.52 -9.77 7.24
CA GLU A 493 -12.63 -9.50 5.81
C GLU A 493 -13.60 -10.48 5.13
N THR A 494 -13.53 -11.76 5.51
CA THR A 494 -14.49 -12.79 5.08
C THR A 494 -15.90 -12.45 5.56
N LEU A 495 -16.04 -12.01 6.81
CA LEU A 495 -17.32 -11.53 7.34
C LEU A 495 -17.85 -10.35 6.52
N ALA A 496 -17.01 -9.38 6.17
CA ALA A 496 -17.41 -8.25 5.33
C ALA A 496 -17.90 -8.73 3.95
N ALA A 497 -17.18 -9.67 3.32
CA ALA A 497 -17.62 -10.27 2.06
C ALA A 497 -18.97 -10.99 2.21
N LEU A 498 -19.13 -11.85 3.23
CA LEU A 498 -20.39 -12.58 3.48
C LEU A 498 -21.57 -11.63 3.73
N VAL A 499 -21.34 -10.51 4.43
CA VAL A 499 -22.36 -9.49 4.68
C VAL A 499 -22.68 -8.71 3.42
N GLY A 500 -21.68 -8.34 2.62
CA GLY A 500 -21.87 -7.59 1.37
C GLY A 500 -22.63 -8.36 0.30
N VAL A 501 -22.45 -9.68 0.28
CA VAL A 501 -23.21 -10.58 -0.59
C VAL A 501 -24.60 -10.91 -0.01
N CYS A 502 -24.81 -10.66 1.29
CA CYS A 502 -26.05 -11.00 1.96
C CYS A 502 -27.11 -9.91 1.84
N HIS A 503 -28.26 -10.31 1.29
CA HIS A 503 -29.56 -9.82 1.77
C HIS A 503 -30.34 -10.92 2.52
N ASP A 504 -29.57 -11.89 3.06
CA ASP A 504 -29.94 -13.11 3.80
C ASP A 504 -30.33 -14.34 2.93
N PRO A 505 -29.36 -15.19 2.53
CA PRO A 505 -29.68 -16.60 2.21
C PRO A 505 -29.30 -17.53 3.39
N VAL A 506 -30.24 -17.54 4.35
CA VAL A 506 -30.24 -17.97 5.77
C VAL A 506 -28.98 -17.58 6.55
N LEU A 507 -28.80 -16.25 6.60
CA LEU A 507 -27.73 -15.33 6.98
C LEU A 507 -26.33 -15.84 6.64
N ALA A 508 -26.08 -15.86 5.32
CA ALA A 508 -24.96 -16.48 4.60
C ALA A 508 -24.61 -17.86 5.15
N VAL A 509 -25.60 -18.74 5.07
CA VAL A 509 -25.78 -20.05 5.72
C VAL A 509 -25.08 -20.14 7.08
N LYS A 510 -25.52 -19.19 7.91
CA LYS A 510 -25.14 -18.79 9.26
C LYS A 510 -23.67 -18.44 9.47
N LEU A 511 -23.28 -17.34 8.82
CA LEU A 511 -21.97 -16.70 8.75
C LEU A 511 -20.85 -17.72 8.49
N PHE A 512 -21.17 -18.48 7.44
CA PHE A 512 -20.50 -19.62 6.84
C PHE A 512 -20.21 -20.78 7.80
N LEU A 513 -21.26 -21.23 8.52
CA LEU A 513 -21.16 -22.11 9.69
C LEU A 513 -20.04 -21.65 10.64
N GLN A 514 -20.15 -20.35 10.97
CA GLN A 514 -19.36 -19.56 11.93
C GLN A 514 -17.87 -19.76 11.79
N LEU A 515 -17.41 -19.45 10.57
CA LEU A 515 -16.01 -19.45 10.17
C LEU A 515 -15.35 -20.81 10.42
N LYS A 516 -16.11 -21.87 10.09
CA LYS A 516 -15.82 -23.32 10.06
C LYS A 516 -14.58 -23.74 10.89
N GLY A 517 -14.68 -23.61 12.22
CA GLY A 517 -13.77 -24.25 13.19
C GLY A 517 -12.28 -23.85 13.18
N LYS A 518 -11.91 -22.67 12.67
CA LYS A 518 -10.55 -22.05 12.81
C LYS A 518 -9.34 -22.86 12.31
N LYS A 519 -9.48 -23.67 11.26
CA LYS A 519 -8.37 -23.87 10.30
C LYS A 519 -8.77 -23.42 8.90
N ILE A 520 -9.22 -22.18 8.80
CA ILE A 520 -9.10 -21.42 7.56
C ILE A 520 -7.59 -21.19 7.36
N SER A 521 -6.99 -22.01 6.51
CA SER A 521 -5.61 -21.88 6.06
C SER A 521 -5.55 -20.88 4.91
N SER A 522 -5.04 -19.68 5.19
CA SER A 522 -4.43 -18.71 4.26
C SER A 522 -5.19 -18.18 3.04
N ASN A 523 -6.41 -18.61 2.73
CA ASN A 523 -7.06 -18.26 1.48
C ASN A 523 -8.25 -17.31 1.70
N TYR A 524 -8.02 -16.06 1.36
CA TYR A 524 -9.02 -15.00 1.18
C TYR A 524 -10.21 -15.49 0.36
N PHE A 525 -11.43 -15.42 0.91
CA PHE A 525 -12.64 -15.75 0.15
C PHE A 525 -13.04 -14.56 -0.72
N ARG A 526 -13.12 -14.79 -2.03
CA ARG A 526 -13.58 -13.79 -2.98
C ARG A 526 -15.09 -13.61 -2.89
N THR A 527 -15.55 -12.36 -2.89
CA THR A 527 -16.97 -11.98 -2.87
C THR A 527 -17.77 -12.73 -3.94
N LYS A 528 -17.25 -12.80 -5.17
CA LYS A 528 -17.92 -13.50 -6.29
C LYS A 528 -18.02 -15.01 -6.14
N LEU A 529 -17.04 -15.65 -5.51
CA LEU A 529 -17.12 -17.09 -5.20
C LEU A 529 -18.27 -17.35 -4.23
N LEU A 530 -18.43 -16.48 -3.23
CA LEU A 530 -19.54 -16.56 -2.27
C LEU A 530 -20.89 -16.28 -2.94
N GLU A 531 -20.98 -15.26 -3.80
CA GLU A 531 -22.17 -14.97 -4.63
C GLU A 531 -22.59 -16.19 -5.44
N MET A 532 -21.64 -16.82 -6.13
CA MET A 532 -21.91 -18.02 -6.92
C MET A 532 -22.37 -19.16 -6.03
N ALA A 533 -21.65 -19.47 -4.94
CA ALA A 533 -22.02 -20.57 -4.09
C ALA A 533 -23.45 -20.38 -3.56
N LEU A 534 -23.85 -19.13 -3.25
CA LEU A 534 -25.22 -18.81 -2.84
C LEU A 534 -26.23 -18.98 -3.97
N ALA A 535 -25.85 -18.64 -5.21
CA ALA A 535 -26.68 -18.86 -6.40
C ALA A 535 -26.90 -20.37 -6.65
N LEU A 536 -25.84 -21.18 -6.56
CA LEU A 536 -25.87 -22.63 -6.77
C LEU A 536 -26.65 -23.37 -5.68
N THR A 537 -26.62 -22.87 -4.45
CA THR A 537 -27.31 -23.49 -3.31
C THR A 537 -28.59 -22.76 -2.94
N ARG A 538 -29.17 -21.98 -3.86
CA ARG A 538 -30.42 -21.24 -3.59
C ARG A 538 -31.56 -22.17 -3.18
N ASP A 539 -31.66 -23.32 -3.86
CA ASP A 539 -32.73 -24.30 -3.64
C ASP A 539 -32.39 -25.34 -2.55
N ASP A 540 -31.11 -25.45 -2.17
CA ASP A 540 -30.61 -26.30 -1.07
C ASP A 540 -29.46 -25.62 -0.30
N PRO A 541 -29.77 -24.68 0.61
CA PRO A 541 -28.75 -23.96 1.37
C PRO A 541 -27.84 -24.87 2.22
N GLY A 542 -28.27 -26.11 2.53
CA GLY A 542 -27.49 -27.06 3.31
C GLY A 542 -26.17 -27.45 2.66
N CYS A 543 -26.08 -27.38 1.32
CA CYS A 543 -24.89 -27.71 0.56
C CYS A 543 -23.89 -26.55 0.40
N PHE A 544 -24.17 -25.36 0.95
CA PHE A 544 -23.34 -24.16 0.74
C PHE A 544 -21.88 -24.36 1.16
N GLY A 545 -21.67 -25.03 2.30
CA GLY A 545 -20.33 -25.33 2.82
C GLY A 545 -19.49 -26.20 1.88
N ASP A 546 -20.10 -27.26 1.36
CA ASP A 546 -19.44 -28.20 0.45
C ASP A 546 -19.14 -27.54 -0.89
N VAL A 547 -20.07 -26.71 -1.39
CA VAL A 547 -19.89 -25.97 -2.64
C VAL A 547 -18.76 -24.94 -2.52
N VAL A 548 -18.69 -24.16 -1.43
CA VAL A 548 -17.58 -23.22 -1.23
C VAL A 548 -16.22 -23.93 -1.12
N GLU A 549 -16.11 -25.00 -0.32
CA GLU A 549 -14.85 -25.76 -0.20
C GLU A 549 -14.42 -26.37 -1.52
N PHE A 550 -15.39 -26.89 -2.25
CA PHE A 550 -15.16 -27.45 -3.56
C PHE A 550 -14.66 -26.41 -4.55
N LEU A 551 -15.35 -25.27 -4.65
CA LEU A 551 -14.96 -24.15 -5.51
C LEU A 551 -13.60 -23.56 -5.12
N GLN A 552 -13.28 -23.56 -3.82
CA GLN A 552 -11.98 -23.13 -3.31
C GLN A 552 -10.86 -24.14 -3.61
N GLY A 553 -11.11 -25.44 -3.49
CA GLY A 553 -10.17 -26.48 -3.93
C GLY A 553 -9.91 -26.43 -5.43
N CYS A 554 -10.85 -25.83 -6.16
CA CYS A 554 -10.75 -25.57 -7.57
C CYS A 554 -10.21 -24.18 -7.93
N GLU A 555 -9.88 -23.34 -6.94
CA GLU A 555 -9.44 -21.96 -7.12
C GLU A 555 -8.16 -21.92 -7.97
N TYR A 556 -8.41 -21.87 -9.27
CA TYR A 556 -7.49 -21.48 -10.31
C TYR A 556 -7.37 -19.96 -10.23
N ARG A 557 -6.14 -19.45 -10.17
CA ARG A 557 -5.78 -18.03 -9.98
C ARG A 557 -6.34 -17.04 -11.01
N ASP A 558 -7.18 -17.47 -11.94
CA ASP A 558 -7.64 -16.64 -13.05
C ASP A 558 -9.09 -16.18 -12.82
N ASP A 559 -9.20 -15.09 -12.07
CA ASP A 559 -10.43 -14.49 -11.50
C ASP A 559 -11.52 -14.31 -12.55
N LYS A 560 -11.13 -13.81 -13.72
CA LYS A 560 -12.05 -13.47 -14.81
C LYS A 560 -12.62 -14.70 -15.49
N VAL A 561 -11.82 -15.76 -15.63
CA VAL A 561 -12.27 -17.01 -16.27
C VAL A 561 -13.26 -17.70 -15.38
N PHE A 562 -12.96 -17.76 -14.09
CA PHE A 562 -13.86 -18.36 -13.13
C PHE A 562 -15.20 -17.63 -13.15
N ASP A 563 -15.22 -16.30 -13.09
CA ASP A 563 -16.43 -15.51 -13.18
C ASP A 563 -17.21 -15.75 -14.48
N SER A 564 -16.52 -15.82 -15.62
CA SER A 564 -17.16 -16.01 -16.92
C SER A 564 -17.67 -17.43 -17.15
N ILE A 565 -16.90 -18.46 -16.77
CA ILE A 565 -17.33 -19.88 -16.82
C ILE A 565 -18.58 -20.05 -15.98
N VAL A 566 -18.60 -19.41 -14.80
CA VAL A 566 -19.67 -19.54 -13.83
C VAL A 566 -20.93 -18.81 -14.25
N ALA A 567 -20.82 -17.56 -14.73
CA ALA A 567 -21.97 -16.83 -15.26
C ALA A 567 -22.61 -17.59 -16.43
N ASP A 568 -21.78 -18.16 -17.30
CA ASP A 568 -22.24 -18.93 -18.46
C ASP A 568 -22.84 -20.28 -18.05
N ALA A 569 -22.22 -21.00 -17.11
CA ALA A 569 -22.76 -22.24 -16.58
C ALA A 569 -24.10 -21.99 -15.86
N ASP A 570 -24.18 -21.01 -14.96
CA ASP A 570 -25.41 -20.64 -14.24
C ASP A 570 -26.51 -20.24 -15.24
N GLN A 571 -26.21 -19.41 -16.24
CA GLN A 571 -27.18 -19.01 -17.26
C GLN A 571 -27.68 -20.22 -18.08
N VAL A 572 -26.77 -21.09 -18.54
CA VAL A 572 -27.12 -22.29 -19.32
C VAL A 572 -27.95 -23.26 -18.48
N LEU A 573 -27.56 -23.50 -17.24
CA LEU A 573 -28.23 -24.45 -16.37
C LEU A 573 -29.59 -23.93 -15.87
N ARG A 574 -29.72 -22.63 -15.62
CA ARG A 574 -31.03 -22.00 -15.33
C ARG A 574 -31.99 -22.11 -16.51
N LYS A 575 -31.51 -21.83 -17.73
CA LYS A 575 -32.31 -22.00 -18.95
C LYS A 575 -32.80 -23.45 -19.11
N LEU A 576 -32.00 -24.43 -18.70
CA LEU A 576 -32.33 -25.85 -18.80
C LEU A 576 -33.11 -26.39 -17.58
N GLY A 577 -33.32 -25.60 -16.52
CA GLY A 577 -33.93 -26.08 -15.27
C GLY A 577 -33.08 -27.09 -14.49
N LEU A 578 -31.75 -27.04 -14.66
CA LEU A 578 -30.78 -28.04 -14.22
C LEU A 578 -29.91 -27.59 -13.03
N SER A 579 -30.37 -26.64 -12.22
CA SER A 579 -29.62 -26.17 -11.03
C SER A 579 -29.27 -27.32 -10.07
N SER A 580 -30.23 -28.22 -9.82
CA SER A 580 -30.05 -29.42 -9.00
C SER A 580 -29.11 -30.44 -9.64
N PHE A 581 -29.07 -30.49 -10.97
CA PHE A 581 -28.18 -31.36 -11.75
C PHE A 581 -26.72 -30.90 -11.65
N LEU A 582 -26.44 -29.59 -11.68
CA LEU A 582 -25.08 -29.09 -11.45
C LEU A 582 -24.59 -29.43 -10.04
N LEU A 583 -25.43 -29.23 -9.00
CA LEU A 583 -25.07 -29.60 -7.64
C LEU A 583 -24.73 -31.10 -7.53
N GLN A 584 -25.45 -31.93 -8.26
CA GLN A 584 -25.22 -33.37 -8.30
C GLN A 584 -23.92 -33.73 -9.06
N LEU A 585 -23.62 -33.05 -10.18
CA LEU A 585 -22.35 -33.20 -10.90
C LEU A 585 -21.14 -32.78 -10.04
N LEU A 586 -21.27 -31.72 -9.25
CA LEU A 586 -20.26 -31.29 -8.29
C LEU A 586 -20.01 -32.40 -7.24
N LYS A 587 -21.09 -32.96 -6.67
CA LYS A 587 -21.03 -34.07 -5.70
C LYS A 587 -20.40 -35.35 -6.28
N GLU A 588 -20.57 -35.59 -7.57
CA GLU A 588 -20.07 -36.78 -8.27
C GLU A 588 -18.64 -36.63 -8.82
N GLY A 589 -18.03 -35.45 -8.69
CA GLY A 589 -16.64 -35.18 -9.07
C GLY A 589 -16.43 -34.78 -10.53
N HIS A 590 -17.49 -34.41 -11.26
CA HIS A 590 -17.43 -34.05 -12.69
C HIS A 590 -16.90 -32.64 -12.97
N PHE A 591 -16.63 -31.84 -11.96
CA PHE A 591 -16.32 -30.42 -12.15
C PHE A 591 -15.10 -30.13 -12.99
N ARG A 592 -14.03 -30.93 -12.91
CA ARG A 592 -12.86 -30.71 -13.77
C ARG A 592 -13.26 -30.76 -15.25
N ARG A 593 -14.13 -31.71 -15.60
CA ARG A 593 -14.68 -31.84 -16.96
C ARG A 593 -15.60 -30.68 -17.31
N LEU A 594 -16.42 -30.23 -16.36
CA LEU A 594 -17.27 -29.04 -16.55
C LEU A 594 -16.45 -27.76 -16.74
N LEU A 595 -15.35 -27.59 -16.00
CA LEU A 595 -14.41 -26.50 -16.21
C LEU A 595 -13.77 -26.58 -17.58
N GLU A 596 -13.28 -27.76 -17.99
CA GLU A 596 -12.73 -27.97 -19.33
C GLU A 596 -13.78 -27.63 -20.40
N CYS A 597 -15.04 -28.04 -20.22
CA CYS A 597 -16.15 -27.63 -21.09
C CYS A 597 -16.36 -26.12 -21.07
N GLY A 598 -16.34 -25.48 -19.90
CA GLY A 598 -16.46 -24.03 -19.74
C GLY A 598 -15.34 -23.26 -20.46
N TYR A 599 -14.08 -23.70 -20.33
CA TYR A 599 -12.95 -23.12 -21.06
C TYR A 599 -13.14 -23.27 -22.57
N LYS A 600 -13.54 -24.45 -23.05
CA LYS A 600 -13.81 -24.69 -24.48
C LYS A 600 -14.93 -23.77 -24.97
N GLN A 601 -16.01 -23.62 -24.19
CA GLN A 601 -17.15 -22.76 -24.52
C GLN A 601 -16.75 -21.28 -24.59
N LEU A 602 -16.03 -20.79 -23.57
CA LEU A 602 -15.53 -19.42 -23.53
C LEU A 602 -14.60 -19.12 -24.70
N LEU A 603 -13.69 -20.04 -25.00
CA LEU A 603 -12.80 -19.90 -26.16
C LEU A 603 -13.59 -19.80 -27.46
N VAL A 604 -14.60 -20.66 -27.67
CA VAL A 604 -15.46 -20.57 -28.86
C VAL A 604 -16.15 -19.22 -28.94
N ARG A 605 -16.76 -18.73 -27.85
CA ARG A 605 -17.44 -17.42 -27.80
C ARG A 605 -16.51 -16.24 -28.03
N LYS A 606 -15.30 -16.28 -27.46
CA LYS A 606 -14.30 -15.21 -27.60
C LYS A 606 -13.70 -15.16 -29.01
N ILE A 607 -13.57 -16.32 -29.66
CA ILE A 607 -13.09 -16.41 -31.05
C ILE A 607 -14.18 -15.98 -32.02
N LYS A 608 -15.41 -16.42 -31.79
CA LYS A 608 -16.58 -16.08 -32.60
C LYS A 608 -17.57 -15.32 -31.73
N ALA A 609 -17.41 -14.00 -31.72
CA ALA A 609 -18.37 -13.10 -31.13
C ALA A 609 -19.78 -13.54 -31.55
N ASP A 610 -20.62 -13.84 -30.56
CA ASP A 610 -22.05 -14.19 -30.70
C ASP A 610 -22.42 -15.64 -31.07
N GLU A 611 -21.48 -16.60 -31.21
CA GLU A 611 -21.88 -18.01 -31.34
C GLU A 611 -22.38 -18.53 -29.96
N GLN A 612 -23.71 -18.54 -29.76
CA GLN A 612 -24.32 -19.23 -28.62
C GLN A 612 -24.08 -20.73 -28.75
N VAL A 613 -23.15 -21.24 -27.96
CA VAL A 613 -22.90 -22.67 -27.82
C VAL A 613 -23.81 -23.20 -26.71
N GLU A 614 -25.07 -23.47 -27.05
CA GLU A 614 -25.98 -24.14 -26.12
C GLU A 614 -25.64 -25.64 -26.05
N PRO A 615 -25.80 -26.30 -24.88
CA PRO A 615 -25.69 -27.74 -24.79
C PRO A 615 -26.68 -28.39 -25.76
N PRO A 616 -26.30 -29.47 -26.46
CA PRO A 616 -27.21 -30.15 -27.36
C PRO A 616 -28.48 -30.57 -26.57
N ILE A 617 -29.65 -30.13 -27.02
CA ILE A 617 -30.92 -30.57 -26.42
C ILE A 617 -31.13 -32.03 -26.83
N PHE A 618 -31.09 -32.91 -25.83
CA PHE A 618 -31.15 -34.36 -26.02
C PHE A 618 -32.59 -34.83 -26.18
N ALA A 619 -33.05 -34.94 -27.44
CA ALA A 619 -34.41 -35.40 -27.76
C ALA A 619 -34.39 -36.48 -28.87
N ALA A 620 -33.53 -37.49 -28.74
CA ALA A 620 -33.65 -38.68 -29.59
C ALA A 620 -34.84 -39.53 -29.10
N PRO A 621 -35.72 -40.01 -29.99
CA PRO A 621 -36.74 -40.99 -29.63
C PRO A 621 -36.07 -42.28 -29.15
N VAL A 622 -36.50 -42.77 -27.98
CA VAL A 622 -35.91 -43.94 -27.32
C VAL A 622 -36.78 -45.16 -27.63
N GLU A 623 -36.19 -46.23 -28.16
CA GLU A 623 -36.86 -47.52 -28.23
C GLU A 623 -37.18 -48.03 -26.81
N THR A 624 -38.46 -48.20 -26.48
CA THR A 624 -38.94 -48.56 -25.14
C THR A 624 -38.95 -50.05 -24.85
N GLY A 625 -38.83 -50.90 -25.88
CA GLY A 625 -39.09 -52.34 -25.77
C GLY A 625 -38.15 -53.14 -24.85
N TRP A 626 -37.00 -52.59 -24.48
CA TRP A 626 -36.11 -53.17 -23.45
C TRP A 626 -36.34 -52.55 -22.05
N ILE A 627 -36.85 -51.32 -21.99
CA ILE A 627 -37.18 -50.61 -20.74
C ILE A 627 -38.42 -51.24 -20.09
N GLU A 628 -39.44 -51.58 -20.89
CA GLU A 628 -40.69 -52.19 -20.44
C GLU A 628 -40.48 -53.53 -19.71
N ARG A 629 -39.33 -54.20 -19.90
CA ARG A 629 -38.97 -55.46 -19.23
C ARG A 629 -38.34 -55.28 -17.85
N LEU A 630 -38.08 -54.04 -17.44
CA LEU A 630 -37.44 -53.67 -16.19
C LEU A 630 -38.48 -53.08 -15.21
N PRO A 631 -38.18 -52.95 -13.91
CA PRO A 631 -39.12 -52.38 -12.95
C PRO A 631 -39.51 -50.94 -13.30
N GLU A 632 -40.80 -50.63 -13.17
CA GLU A 632 -41.40 -49.30 -13.48
C GLU A 632 -40.68 -48.15 -12.76
N VAL A 633 -40.21 -48.38 -11.53
CA VAL A 633 -39.43 -47.41 -10.73
C VAL A 633 -38.16 -46.92 -11.45
N LEU A 634 -37.60 -47.72 -12.37
CA LEU A 634 -36.41 -47.36 -13.14
C LEU A 634 -36.74 -46.72 -14.50
N HIS A 635 -37.98 -46.86 -15.00
CA HIS A 635 -38.35 -46.45 -16.35
C HIS A 635 -38.06 -44.98 -16.62
N GLY A 636 -38.40 -44.09 -15.68
CA GLY A 636 -38.17 -42.65 -15.84
C GLY A 636 -36.69 -42.30 -16.09
N GLU A 637 -35.76 -42.92 -15.35
CA GLU A 637 -34.32 -42.68 -15.56
C GLU A 637 -33.78 -43.46 -16.76
N LEU A 638 -34.32 -44.62 -17.09
CA LEU A 638 -33.90 -45.36 -18.29
C LEU A 638 -34.31 -44.66 -19.58
N LEU A 639 -35.49 -44.04 -19.60
CA LEU A 639 -35.93 -43.18 -20.71
C LEU A 639 -35.02 -41.95 -20.86
N ARG A 640 -34.62 -41.32 -19.74
CA ARG A 640 -33.64 -40.23 -19.74
C ARG A 640 -32.26 -40.69 -20.22
N LEU A 641 -31.80 -41.87 -19.80
CA LEU A 641 -30.55 -42.45 -20.29
C LEU A 641 -30.63 -42.70 -21.81
N GLY A 642 -31.79 -43.17 -22.26
CA GLY A 642 -32.15 -43.32 -23.66
C GLY A 642 -31.99 -42.06 -24.49
N SER A 643 -32.43 -40.92 -23.97
CA SER A 643 -32.39 -39.67 -24.73
C SER A 643 -30.99 -39.07 -24.84
N VAL A 644 -30.07 -39.40 -23.94
CA VAL A 644 -28.73 -38.78 -23.86
C VAL A 644 -27.57 -39.69 -24.29
N HIS A 645 -27.67 -41.02 -24.12
CA HIS A 645 -26.56 -41.94 -24.33
C HIS A 645 -26.66 -42.63 -25.69
N LYS A 646 -25.55 -42.70 -26.45
CA LYS A 646 -25.52 -43.29 -27.81
C LYS A 646 -25.89 -44.78 -27.87
N GLN A 647 -25.64 -45.52 -26.79
CA GLN A 647 -25.94 -46.96 -26.67
C GLN A 647 -26.65 -47.24 -25.33
N PRO A 648 -27.88 -46.74 -25.13
CA PRO A 648 -28.49 -46.64 -23.81
C PRO A 648 -28.77 -48.02 -23.21
N GLU A 649 -29.20 -48.99 -24.02
CA GLU A 649 -29.40 -50.37 -23.59
C GLU A 649 -28.10 -51.01 -23.10
N ARG A 650 -26.97 -50.77 -23.78
CA ARG A 650 -25.66 -51.31 -23.37
C ARG A 650 -25.20 -50.70 -22.05
N ALA A 651 -25.34 -49.39 -21.88
CA ALA A 651 -25.02 -48.70 -20.64
C ALA A 651 -25.91 -49.18 -19.49
N ALA A 652 -27.23 -49.25 -19.70
CA ALA A 652 -28.18 -49.80 -18.73
C ALA A 652 -27.84 -51.25 -18.37
N ASN A 653 -27.56 -52.09 -19.35
CA ASN A 653 -27.13 -53.47 -19.14
C ASN A 653 -25.84 -53.55 -18.33
N SER A 654 -24.86 -52.67 -18.54
CA SER A 654 -23.63 -52.68 -17.72
C SER A 654 -23.90 -52.41 -16.24
N ILE A 655 -24.92 -51.61 -15.93
CA ILE A 655 -25.32 -51.25 -14.56
C ILE A 655 -26.22 -52.32 -13.96
N LEU A 656 -27.15 -52.84 -14.75
CA LEU A 656 -28.26 -53.68 -14.32
C LEU A 656 -27.99 -55.18 -14.45
N ALA A 657 -27.04 -55.64 -15.29
CA ALA A 657 -26.86 -57.07 -15.61
C ALA A 657 -26.62 -57.98 -14.40
N LYS A 658 -26.16 -57.44 -13.27
CA LYS A 658 -26.00 -58.21 -12.03
C LYS A 658 -27.35 -58.56 -11.39
N ASP A 659 -28.29 -57.62 -11.44
CA ASP A 659 -29.59 -57.67 -10.76
C ASP A 659 -30.72 -58.08 -11.74
N PHE A 660 -30.59 -57.71 -13.01
CA PHE A 660 -31.48 -58.03 -14.14
C PHE A 660 -30.66 -58.62 -15.30
N PRO A 661 -30.13 -59.85 -15.16
CA PRO A 661 -29.35 -60.48 -16.21
C PRO A 661 -30.22 -60.76 -17.45
N ASP A 662 -29.66 -60.51 -18.63
CA ASP A 662 -30.31 -60.79 -19.91
C ASP A 662 -30.63 -62.31 -20.03
N PRO A 663 -31.93 -62.69 -20.13
CA PRO A 663 -32.34 -64.09 -20.20
C PRO A 663 -31.68 -64.84 -21.37
N VAL A 664 -31.39 -64.15 -22.48
CA VAL A 664 -30.75 -64.75 -23.65
C VAL A 664 -29.30 -65.11 -23.33
N LYS A 665 -28.58 -64.25 -22.60
CA LYS A 665 -27.19 -64.52 -22.17
C LYS A 665 -27.12 -65.65 -21.15
N LEU A 666 -28.05 -65.67 -20.18
CA LEU A 666 -28.11 -66.77 -19.21
C LEU A 666 -28.41 -68.12 -19.89
N LYS A 667 -29.35 -68.17 -20.84
CA LYS A 667 -29.64 -69.38 -21.64
C LYS A 667 -28.42 -69.82 -22.45
N LYS A 668 -27.67 -68.89 -23.05
CA LYS A 668 -26.42 -69.19 -23.77
C LYS A 668 -25.32 -69.72 -22.85
N GLU A 669 -25.13 -69.12 -21.67
CA GLU A 669 -24.17 -69.57 -20.66
C GLU A 669 -24.54 -70.98 -20.16
N LEU A 670 -25.83 -71.23 -19.87
CA LEU A 670 -26.36 -72.54 -19.51
C LEU A 670 -26.10 -73.59 -20.60
N ALA A 671 -26.37 -73.25 -21.87
CA ALA A 671 -26.11 -74.14 -23.00
C ALA A 671 -24.60 -74.44 -23.16
N ALA A 672 -23.72 -73.49 -22.86
CA ALA A 672 -22.27 -73.70 -22.87
C ALA A 672 -21.82 -74.58 -21.68
N ILE A 673 -22.37 -74.36 -20.48
CA ILE A 673 -22.08 -75.17 -19.30
C ILE A 673 -22.58 -76.61 -19.48
N ASN A 674 -23.78 -76.80 -20.04
CA ASN A 674 -24.33 -78.12 -20.34
C ASN A 674 -23.43 -78.89 -21.31
N ARG A 675 -22.92 -78.24 -22.37
CA ARG A 675 -21.96 -78.84 -23.31
C ARG A 675 -20.65 -79.23 -22.62
N ARG A 676 -20.11 -78.39 -21.73
CA ARG A 676 -18.90 -78.70 -20.96
C ARG A 676 -19.11 -79.85 -19.97
N LEU A 677 -20.26 -79.90 -19.30
CA LEU A 677 -20.62 -80.98 -18.38
C LEU A 677 -20.82 -82.33 -19.10
N GLN A 678 -21.27 -82.32 -20.36
CA GLN A 678 -21.39 -83.51 -21.21
C GLN A 678 -20.04 -84.04 -21.71
N GLY A 679 -19.03 -83.17 -21.89
CA GLY A 679 -17.69 -83.54 -22.36
C GLY A 679 -16.65 -83.83 -21.27
N ALA A 680 -16.89 -83.47 -20.01
CA ALA A 680 -15.96 -83.65 -18.90
C ALA A 680 -15.94 -85.11 -18.40
N GLY A 681 -14.79 -85.79 -18.54
CA GLY A 681 -14.52 -87.12 -17.98
C GLY A 681 -14.62 -87.14 -16.44
N GLN A 682 -14.79 -88.33 -15.85
CA GLN A 682 -15.17 -88.51 -14.44
C GLN A 682 -14.21 -87.90 -13.37
N ALA A 683 -13.00 -87.46 -13.74
CA ALA A 683 -11.95 -87.02 -12.81
C ALA A 683 -11.61 -85.51 -12.85
N GLU A 684 -12.50 -84.65 -13.34
CA GLU A 684 -12.21 -83.20 -13.45
C GLU A 684 -12.67 -82.43 -12.20
N ALA A 685 -11.70 -81.87 -11.45
CA ALA A 685 -11.89 -81.03 -10.25
C ALA A 685 -12.73 -79.74 -10.46
N GLY A 686 -13.32 -79.55 -11.63
CA GLY A 686 -14.22 -78.43 -11.98
C GLY A 686 -15.69 -78.80 -12.18
N LYS A 687 -16.06 -80.09 -12.24
CA LYS A 687 -17.44 -80.53 -12.57
C LYS A 687 -18.47 -80.08 -11.53
N GLU A 688 -18.12 -80.15 -10.25
CA GLU A 688 -18.97 -79.71 -9.15
C GLU A 688 -19.22 -78.19 -9.19
N LYS A 689 -18.18 -77.38 -9.46
CA LYS A 689 -18.31 -75.93 -9.64
C LYS A 689 -19.22 -75.56 -10.82
N LEU A 690 -19.12 -76.29 -11.93
CA LEU A 690 -19.98 -76.10 -13.11
C LEU A 690 -21.43 -76.48 -12.82
N MET A 691 -21.67 -77.56 -12.06
CA MET A 691 -23.03 -77.93 -11.63
C MET A 691 -23.64 -76.90 -10.67
N CYS A 692 -22.90 -76.44 -9.66
CA CYS A 692 -23.36 -75.38 -8.78
C CYS A 692 -23.68 -74.09 -9.56
N ARG A 693 -22.85 -73.73 -10.56
CA ARG A 693 -23.10 -72.59 -11.43
C ARG A 693 -24.34 -72.80 -12.31
N LYS A 694 -24.53 -73.99 -12.89
CA LYS A 694 -25.72 -74.35 -13.67
C LYS A 694 -27.00 -74.19 -12.83
N ILE A 695 -27.05 -74.79 -11.65
CA ILE A 695 -28.18 -74.69 -10.71
C ILE A 695 -28.45 -73.22 -10.35
N ALA A 696 -27.40 -72.44 -10.08
CA ALA A 696 -27.55 -71.02 -9.78
C ALA A 696 -28.09 -70.20 -10.96
N LEU A 697 -27.74 -70.55 -12.20
CA LEU A 697 -28.24 -69.90 -13.41
C LEU A 697 -29.67 -70.31 -13.74
N GLU A 698 -30.01 -71.60 -13.63
CA GLU A 698 -31.39 -72.12 -13.78
C GLU A 698 -32.32 -71.46 -12.76
N LYS A 699 -31.92 -71.41 -11.48
CA LYS A 699 -32.67 -70.73 -10.43
C LYS A 699 -32.90 -69.25 -10.71
N ARG A 700 -31.90 -68.55 -11.27
CA ARG A 700 -32.04 -67.13 -11.68
C ARG A 700 -32.94 -66.94 -12.89
N LEU A 701 -33.08 -67.96 -13.75
CA LEU A 701 -33.95 -67.95 -14.93
C LEU A 701 -35.42 -68.20 -14.54
N GLU A 702 -35.66 -69.05 -13.55
CA GLU A 702 -36.99 -69.42 -13.05
C GLU A 702 -37.55 -68.40 -12.05
N GLN A 703 -36.71 -67.88 -11.16
CA GLN A 703 -37.09 -66.90 -10.14
C GLN A 703 -36.20 -65.68 -10.24
N GLN A 704 -36.64 -64.69 -11.02
CA GLN A 704 -36.03 -63.38 -11.02
C GLN A 704 -36.34 -62.69 -9.68
N GLN A 705 -35.43 -62.83 -8.72
CA GLN A 705 -35.58 -62.16 -7.42
C GLN A 705 -35.59 -60.64 -7.63
N MET A 706 -36.72 -60.01 -7.32
CA MET A 706 -36.84 -58.57 -7.39
C MET A 706 -35.89 -57.95 -6.35
N PRO A 707 -35.00 -57.01 -6.76
CA PRO A 707 -34.13 -56.34 -5.80
C PRO A 707 -34.94 -55.59 -4.76
N SER A 708 -34.42 -55.49 -3.54
CA SER A 708 -35.07 -54.71 -2.49
C SER A 708 -35.23 -53.23 -2.89
N PRO A 709 -36.18 -52.49 -2.31
CA PRO A 709 -36.38 -51.07 -2.61
C PRO A 709 -35.09 -50.24 -2.49
N ALA A 710 -34.30 -50.44 -1.44
CA ALA A 710 -33.01 -49.77 -1.26
C ALA A 710 -31.97 -50.13 -2.34
N ARG A 711 -32.04 -51.35 -2.91
CA ARG A 711 -31.18 -51.74 -4.03
C ARG A 711 -31.64 -51.08 -5.33
N LEU A 712 -32.95 -51.00 -5.58
CA LEU A 712 -33.51 -50.28 -6.73
C LEU A 712 -33.14 -48.80 -6.69
N GLU A 713 -33.21 -48.15 -5.53
CA GLU A 713 -32.78 -46.75 -5.36
C GLU A 713 -31.28 -46.57 -5.69
N ARG A 714 -30.41 -47.49 -5.26
CA ARG A 714 -28.99 -47.48 -5.64
C ARG A 714 -28.77 -47.69 -7.14
N LEU A 715 -29.56 -48.55 -7.79
CA LEU A 715 -29.49 -48.75 -9.24
C LEU A 715 -29.97 -47.50 -9.98
N GLN A 716 -31.06 -46.88 -9.52
CA GLN A 716 -31.56 -45.61 -10.02
C GLN A 716 -30.50 -44.50 -9.91
N ALA A 717 -29.81 -44.40 -8.77
CA ALA A 717 -28.69 -43.46 -8.59
C ALA A 717 -27.52 -43.75 -9.54
N LYS A 718 -27.21 -45.02 -9.83
CA LYS A 718 -26.18 -45.38 -10.82
C LYS A 718 -26.60 -45.03 -12.25
N ILE A 719 -27.88 -45.22 -12.59
CA ILE A 719 -28.42 -44.81 -13.89
C ILE A 719 -28.35 -43.29 -14.02
N ARG A 720 -28.75 -42.54 -12.99
CA ARG A 720 -28.59 -41.07 -12.93
C ARG A 720 -27.14 -40.66 -13.18
N ARG A 721 -26.17 -41.27 -12.49
CA ARG A 721 -24.75 -40.99 -12.74
C ARG A 721 -24.34 -41.29 -14.19
N ALA A 722 -24.81 -42.40 -14.78
CA ALA A 722 -24.52 -42.70 -16.17
C ALA A 722 -25.17 -41.72 -17.16
N ILE A 723 -26.37 -41.21 -16.85
CA ILE A 723 -26.99 -40.09 -17.59
C ILE A 723 -26.07 -38.87 -17.52
N HIS A 724 -25.60 -38.52 -16.33
CA HIS A 724 -24.73 -37.36 -16.10
C HIS A 724 -23.43 -37.47 -16.89
N ASP A 725 -22.76 -38.62 -16.83
CA ASP A 725 -21.56 -38.94 -17.61
C ASP A 725 -21.83 -38.79 -19.12
N ALA A 726 -22.92 -39.36 -19.61
CA ALA A 726 -23.30 -39.31 -21.02
C ALA A 726 -23.54 -37.87 -21.50
N VAL A 727 -24.23 -37.06 -20.70
CA VAL A 727 -24.49 -35.64 -20.99
C VAL A 727 -23.20 -34.86 -21.07
N VAL A 728 -22.29 -35.03 -20.09
CA VAL A 728 -21.00 -34.34 -20.08
C VAL A 728 -20.12 -34.81 -21.25
N ASP A 729 -20.09 -36.11 -21.56
CA ASP A 729 -19.36 -36.67 -22.70
C ASP A 729 -19.83 -36.11 -24.05
N GLU A 730 -21.15 -36.01 -24.26
CA GLU A 730 -21.68 -35.44 -25.51
C GLU A 730 -21.42 -33.95 -25.58
N TRP A 731 -21.61 -33.22 -24.47
CA TRP A 731 -21.33 -31.80 -24.44
C TRP A 731 -19.85 -31.50 -24.70
N GLU A 732 -18.95 -32.27 -24.10
CA GLU A 732 -17.52 -32.14 -24.32
C GLU A 732 -17.13 -32.40 -25.78
N ARG A 733 -17.67 -33.47 -26.39
CA ARG A 733 -17.43 -33.77 -27.82
C ARG A 733 -18.00 -32.69 -28.73
N TYR A 734 -19.18 -32.17 -28.42
CA TYR A 734 -19.78 -31.05 -29.13
C TYR A 734 -18.87 -29.82 -29.06
N LEU A 735 -18.41 -29.46 -27.86
CA LEU A 735 -17.49 -28.34 -27.63
C LEU A 735 -16.15 -28.53 -28.32
N ASP A 736 -15.57 -29.74 -28.31
CA ASP A 736 -14.33 -30.04 -29.02
C ASP A 736 -14.48 -29.81 -30.52
N SER A 737 -15.57 -30.28 -31.12
CA SER A 737 -15.82 -30.08 -32.56
C SER A 737 -15.93 -28.59 -32.91
N LYS A 738 -16.62 -27.80 -32.06
CA LYS A 738 -16.79 -26.36 -32.23
C LYS A 738 -15.47 -25.61 -32.02
N LEU A 739 -14.74 -25.97 -30.97
CA LEU A 739 -13.46 -25.35 -30.63
C LEU A 739 -12.42 -25.62 -31.72
N ILE A 740 -12.31 -26.86 -32.22
CA ILE A 740 -11.42 -27.19 -33.35
C ILE A 740 -11.72 -26.27 -34.53
N ARG A 741 -12.99 -26.18 -34.93
CA ARG A 741 -13.40 -25.35 -36.07
C ARG A 741 -13.08 -23.88 -35.85
N SER A 742 -13.35 -23.36 -34.66
CA SER A 742 -13.10 -21.96 -34.30
C SER A 742 -11.61 -21.64 -34.22
N LEU A 743 -10.80 -22.49 -33.57
CA LEU A 743 -9.35 -22.30 -33.47
C LEU A 743 -8.65 -22.46 -34.82
N SER A 744 -9.04 -23.42 -35.65
CA SER A 744 -8.51 -23.56 -37.01
C SER A 744 -8.78 -22.32 -37.85
N ALA A 745 -9.99 -21.76 -37.77
CA ALA A 745 -10.32 -20.51 -38.44
C ALA A 745 -9.53 -19.31 -37.87
N TYR A 746 -9.39 -19.23 -36.55
CA TYR A 746 -8.69 -18.15 -35.87
C TYR A 746 -7.18 -18.12 -36.15
N LEU A 747 -6.54 -19.30 -36.12
CA LEU A 747 -5.11 -19.45 -36.37
C LEU A 747 -4.79 -19.65 -37.86
N GLY A 748 -5.79 -19.85 -38.73
CA GLY A 748 -5.55 -20.15 -40.14
C GLY A 748 -4.75 -21.44 -40.34
N ILE A 749 -5.05 -22.49 -39.58
CA ILE A 749 -4.35 -23.77 -39.62
C ILE A 749 -5.25 -24.88 -40.18
N GLU A 750 -4.69 -25.66 -41.11
CA GLU A 750 -5.40 -26.77 -41.76
C GLU A 750 -5.35 -28.05 -40.92
N SER A 751 -4.20 -28.35 -40.29
CA SER A 751 -3.99 -29.54 -39.49
C SER A 751 -4.19 -29.27 -38.00
N LYS A 752 -4.89 -30.18 -37.30
CA LYS A 752 -5.12 -30.15 -35.84
C LYS A 752 -3.87 -30.60 -35.08
N PRO A 753 -3.12 -29.69 -34.41
CA PRO A 753 -2.00 -30.11 -33.58
C PRO A 753 -2.54 -30.75 -32.29
N GLU A 754 -2.00 -31.90 -31.89
CA GLU A 754 -2.46 -32.58 -30.66
C GLU A 754 -2.27 -31.72 -29.41
N TRP A 755 -1.13 -30.99 -29.33
CA TRP A 755 -0.78 -30.13 -28.20
C TRP A 755 -1.82 -29.01 -27.95
N LEU A 756 -2.58 -28.61 -28.98
CA LEU A 756 -3.57 -27.51 -28.87
C LEU A 756 -4.72 -27.85 -27.91
N PHE A 757 -4.96 -29.15 -27.68
CA PHE A 757 -6.03 -29.67 -26.83
C PHE A 757 -5.54 -30.10 -25.46
N GLU A 758 -4.24 -29.95 -25.17
CA GLU A 758 -3.74 -30.16 -23.81
C GLU A 758 -4.44 -29.18 -22.86
N PRO A 759 -4.93 -29.62 -21.68
CA PRO A 759 -5.65 -28.75 -20.75
C PRO A 759 -4.87 -27.49 -20.35
N ARG A 760 -3.54 -27.59 -20.23
CA ARG A 760 -2.67 -26.43 -19.94
C ARG A 760 -2.68 -25.41 -21.07
N VAL A 761 -2.73 -25.86 -22.33
CA VAL A 761 -2.73 -25.01 -23.53
C VAL A 761 -4.08 -24.33 -23.69
N LEU A 762 -5.20 -25.03 -23.45
CA LEU A 762 -6.54 -24.41 -23.46
C LEU A 762 -6.63 -23.25 -22.47
N LYS A 763 -6.09 -23.43 -21.26
CA LYS A 763 -6.01 -22.34 -20.28
C LYS A 763 -5.15 -21.18 -20.77
N MET A 764 -4.00 -21.47 -21.38
CA MET A 764 -3.13 -20.45 -21.95
C MET A 764 -3.83 -19.67 -23.08
N LEU A 765 -4.53 -20.36 -23.98
CA LEU A 765 -5.31 -19.74 -25.05
C LEU A 765 -6.40 -18.83 -24.49
N HIS A 766 -7.05 -19.21 -23.39
CA HIS A 766 -8.04 -18.35 -22.76
C HIS A 766 -7.39 -17.04 -22.30
N ALA A 767 -6.24 -17.12 -21.62
CA ALA A 767 -5.48 -15.95 -21.22
C ALA A 767 -5.02 -15.09 -22.42
N VAL A 768 -4.68 -15.70 -23.56
CA VAL A 768 -4.40 -14.97 -24.82
C VAL A 768 -5.66 -14.25 -25.32
N MET A 769 -6.84 -14.87 -25.22
CA MET A 769 -8.09 -14.26 -25.66
C MET A 769 -8.53 -13.07 -24.78
N GLU A 770 -8.13 -13.05 -23.50
CA GLU A 770 -8.38 -11.97 -22.54
C GLU A 770 -7.41 -10.79 -22.68
N LEU A 771 -6.35 -10.90 -23.50
CA LEU A 771 -5.53 -9.74 -23.82
C LEU A 771 -6.39 -8.67 -24.50
N GLU A 772 -6.17 -7.42 -24.11
CA GLU A 772 -6.80 -6.27 -24.75
C GLU A 772 -6.63 -6.35 -26.28
N PRO A 773 -7.68 -6.06 -27.07
CA PRO A 773 -7.56 -6.00 -28.51
C PRO A 773 -6.42 -5.05 -28.92
N GLY A 774 -5.51 -5.53 -29.78
CA GLY A 774 -4.37 -4.75 -30.24
C GLY A 774 -3.13 -5.61 -30.48
N GLU A 775 -1.97 -4.98 -30.40
CA GLU A 775 -0.70 -5.54 -30.87
C GLU A 775 -0.27 -6.79 -30.11
N ASN A 776 -0.44 -6.82 -28.79
CA ASN A 776 -0.05 -7.99 -27.98
C ASN A 776 -0.87 -9.25 -28.33
N LYS A 777 -2.19 -9.10 -28.53
CA LYS A 777 -3.05 -10.22 -28.91
C LYS A 777 -2.73 -10.70 -30.33
N ALA A 778 -2.46 -9.76 -31.25
CA ALA A 778 -2.01 -10.09 -32.60
C ALA A 778 -0.66 -10.83 -32.59
N LEU A 779 0.29 -10.39 -31.77
CA LEU A 779 1.60 -11.02 -31.60
C LEU A 779 1.47 -12.43 -31.02
N ALA A 780 0.68 -12.60 -29.95
CA ALA A 780 0.42 -13.92 -29.36
C ALA A 780 -0.15 -14.90 -30.41
N SER A 781 -1.13 -14.47 -31.20
CA SER A 781 -1.72 -15.30 -32.27
C SER A 781 -0.73 -15.57 -33.39
N ARG A 782 0.16 -14.63 -33.71
CA ARG A 782 1.25 -14.85 -34.67
C ARG A 782 2.24 -15.90 -34.17
N LEU A 783 2.66 -15.84 -32.91
CA LEU A 783 3.56 -16.82 -32.32
C LEU A 783 2.91 -18.22 -32.22
N LEU A 784 1.62 -18.29 -31.90
CA LEU A 784 0.87 -19.56 -31.92
C LEU A 784 0.83 -20.17 -33.33
N ARG A 785 0.65 -19.36 -34.37
CA ARG A 785 0.74 -19.80 -35.77
C ARG A 785 2.15 -20.29 -36.12
N LEU A 786 3.17 -19.55 -35.71
CA LEU A 786 4.56 -19.94 -35.92
C LEU A 786 4.87 -21.30 -35.27
N ARG A 787 4.35 -21.56 -34.07
CA ARG A 787 4.56 -22.82 -33.35
C ARG A 787 3.95 -24.05 -34.03
N VAL A 788 2.97 -23.86 -34.92
CA VAL A 788 2.36 -24.94 -35.71
C VAL A 788 3.29 -25.38 -36.85
N LEU A 789 4.19 -24.52 -37.31
CA LEU A 789 5.19 -24.84 -38.33
C LEU A 789 6.36 -25.63 -37.72
N PRO A 790 7.25 -26.23 -38.54
CA PRO A 790 8.52 -26.79 -38.05
C PRO A 790 9.45 -25.70 -37.46
N PRO A 791 10.34 -26.04 -36.50
CA PRO A 791 11.31 -25.10 -35.95
C PRO A 791 12.32 -24.63 -37.02
N PRO A 792 12.99 -23.46 -36.83
CA PRO A 792 13.01 -22.64 -35.61
C PRO A 792 11.73 -21.81 -35.41
N TRP A 793 11.28 -21.70 -34.16
CA TRP A 793 10.08 -20.95 -33.78
C TRP A 793 10.37 -19.56 -33.25
N ASP A 794 11.19 -18.78 -33.97
CA ASP A 794 11.50 -17.40 -33.61
C ASP A 794 11.21 -16.43 -34.76
N LEU A 795 11.26 -15.13 -34.45
CA LEU A 795 10.98 -14.06 -35.39
C LEU A 795 12.26 -13.36 -35.87
N ARG A 796 13.36 -14.10 -36.06
CA ARG A 796 14.65 -13.49 -36.46
C ARG A 796 14.60 -12.70 -37.77
N ASP A 797 13.71 -13.07 -38.68
CA ASP A 797 13.57 -12.45 -40.01
C ASP A 797 12.71 -11.18 -39.98
N ASP A 798 12.08 -10.88 -38.85
CA ASP A 798 11.37 -9.61 -38.67
C ASP A 798 12.35 -8.45 -38.67
N GLU A 799 11.98 -7.36 -39.35
CA GLU A 799 12.87 -6.21 -39.53
C GLU A 799 13.44 -5.67 -38.20
N PRO A 800 12.67 -5.45 -37.11
CA PRO A 800 13.24 -5.01 -35.84
C PRO A 800 14.28 -5.98 -35.24
N ASN A 801 14.03 -7.29 -35.33
CA ASN A 801 14.94 -8.31 -34.83
C ASN A 801 16.19 -8.43 -35.69
N ARG A 802 16.04 -8.44 -37.03
CA ARG A 802 17.15 -8.45 -37.98
C ARG A 802 18.06 -7.23 -37.80
N ASN A 803 17.47 -6.04 -37.71
CA ASN A 803 18.22 -4.80 -37.48
C ASN A 803 18.99 -4.83 -36.14
N PHE A 804 18.40 -5.41 -35.09
CA PHE A 804 19.07 -5.59 -33.81
C PHE A 804 20.25 -6.56 -33.92
N ILE A 805 20.07 -7.70 -34.59
CA ILE A 805 21.15 -8.68 -34.84
C ILE A 805 22.30 -8.01 -35.59
N GLU A 806 22.02 -7.33 -36.70
CA GLU A 806 23.01 -6.63 -37.52
C GLU A 806 23.75 -5.53 -36.74
N GLU A 807 23.05 -4.80 -35.86
CA GLU A 807 23.66 -3.81 -34.97
C GLU A 807 24.59 -4.45 -33.93
N MET A 808 24.21 -5.58 -33.32
CA MET A 808 25.07 -6.31 -32.39
C MET A 808 26.29 -6.91 -33.08
N GLU A 809 26.12 -7.45 -34.30
CA GLU A 809 27.22 -7.98 -35.11
C GLU A 809 28.19 -6.87 -35.52
N ARG A 810 27.70 -5.68 -35.90
CA ARG A 810 28.55 -4.49 -36.14
C ARG A 810 29.35 -4.05 -34.92
N ARG A 811 28.91 -4.40 -33.70
CA ARG A 811 29.64 -4.20 -32.44
C ARG A 811 30.63 -5.32 -32.12
N GLY A 812 30.73 -6.34 -32.98
CA GLY A 812 31.61 -7.50 -32.79
C GLY A 812 31.04 -8.57 -31.86
N ILE A 813 29.74 -8.57 -31.60
CA ILE A 813 29.06 -9.57 -30.77
C ILE A 813 28.63 -10.75 -31.65
N ALA A 814 29.01 -11.96 -31.27
CA ALA A 814 28.70 -13.18 -32.02
C ALA A 814 27.25 -13.64 -31.78
N MET A 815 26.30 -13.02 -32.48
CA MET A 815 24.86 -13.27 -32.31
C MET A 815 24.41 -14.68 -32.69
N ASN A 816 25.17 -15.41 -33.49
CA ASN A 816 24.86 -16.80 -33.84
C ASN A 816 24.77 -17.72 -32.61
N VAL A 817 25.62 -17.52 -31.59
CA VAL A 817 25.62 -18.27 -30.34
C VAL A 817 24.35 -17.99 -29.53
N TRP A 818 23.90 -16.74 -29.54
CA TRP A 818 22.65 -16.34 -28.89
C TRP A 818 21.45 -16.93 -29.61
N VAL A 819 21.32 -16.69 -30.93
CA VAL A 819 20.15 -17.06 -31.73
C VAL A 819 19.99 -18.58 -31.83
N LYS A 820 21.05 -19.32 -32.19
CA LYS A 820 20.98 -20.79 -32.30
C LYS A 820 21.03 -21.52 -30.95
N GLY A 821 21.36 -20.81 -29.88
CA GLY A 821 21.58 -21.36 -28.55
C GLY A 821 23.00 -21.87 -28.32
N ALA A 822 23.43 -21.86 -27.05
CA ALA A 822 24.75 -22.33 -26.63
C ALA A 822 24.86 -23.86 -26.46
N GLY A 823 23.85 -24.60 -26.93
CA GLY A 823 23.70 -26.04 -26.69
C GLY A 823 23.20 -26.39 -25.28
N VAL A 824 23.10 -27.68 -24.99
CA VAL A 824 22.77 -28.19 -23.66
C VAL A 824 24.05 -28.27 -22.82
N VAL A 825 24.05 -27.61 -21.67
CA VAL A 825 25.14 -27.70 -20.69
C VAL A 825 24.69 -28.61 -19.55
N GLU A 826 25.37 -29.75 -19.37
CA GLU A 826 25.14 -30.61 -18.20
C GLU A 826 25.96 -30.09 -17.02
N MET A 827 25.28 -29.86 -15.89
CA MET A 827 25.89 -29.46 -14.62
C MET A 827 25.48 -30.44 -13.52
N GLU A 828 26.33 -30.60 -12.51
CA GLU A 828 26.04 -31.41 -11.34
C GLU A 828 25.56 -30.51 -10.19
N GLY A 829 24.37 -30.79 -9.67
CA GLY A 829 23.84 -30.11 -8.50
C GLY A 829 24.54 -30.54 -7.21
N PRO A 830 24.37 -29.80 -6.09
CA PRO A 830 25.10 -30.07 -4.85
C PRO A 830 24.85 -31.45 -4.19
N LYS A 831 23.85 -32.20 -4.66
CA LYS A 831 23.54 -33.57 -4.19
C LYS A 831 23.87 -34.63 -5.25
N GLY A 832 24.67 -34.28 -6.27
CA GLY A 832 25.05 -35.18 -7.36
C GLY A 832 23.98 -35.36 -8.44
N GLN A 833 22.86 -34.64 -8.37
CA GLN A 833 21.82 -34.71 -9.39
C GLN A 833 22.28 -34.04 -10.68
N LYS A 834 22.12 -34.71 -11.83
CA LYS A 834 22.40 -34.13 -13.14
C LYS A 834 21.31 -33.13 -13.54
N VAL A 835 21.74 -31.94 -13.93
CA VAL A 835 20.87 -30.84 -14.35
C VAL A 835 21.28 -30.42 -15.76
N ARG A 836 20.31 -30.30 -16.66
CA ARG A 836 20.52 -29.81 -18.03
C ARG A 836 20.10 -28.35 -18.12
N LEU A 837 21.03 -27.47 -18.46
CA LEU A 837 20.78 -26.06 -18.72
C LEU A 837 20.73 -25.81 -20.22
N GLN A 838 19.67 -25.15 -20.70
CA GLN A 838 19.48 -24.83 -22.11
C GLN A 838 18.66 -23.54 -22.26
N LEU A 839 18.94 -22.74 -23.29
CA LEU A 839 18.04 -21.68 -23.75
C LEU A 839 16.82 -22.32 -24.41
N GLU A 840 15.61 -21.97 -23.97
CA GLU A 840 14.37 -22.53 -24.47
C GLU A 840 14.03 -21.97 -25.85
N ASP A 841 13.61 -22.87 -26.74
CA ASP A 841 13.18 -22.56 -28.10
C ASP A 841 11.69 -22.88 -28.32
N ASP A 842 11.08 -23.73 -27.48
CA ASP A 842 9.65 -24.02 -27.56
C ASP A 842 8.81 -22.84 -27.02
N LEU A 843 8.11 -22.17 -27.93
CA LEU A 843 7.20 -21.07 -27.62
C LEU A 843 6.18 -21.42 -26.53
N LEU A 844 5.66 -22.65 -26.48
CA LEU A 844 4.71 -23.05 -25.44
C LEU A 844 5.38 -23.06 -24.07
N GLU A 845 6.60 -23.59 -23.95
CA GLU A 845 7.34 -23.61 -22.69
C GLU A 845 7.75 -22.19 -22.25
N ILE A 846 7.98 -21.27 -23.20
CA ILE A 846 8.17 -19.84 -22.88
C ILE A 846 6.86 -19.22 -22.38
N PHE A 847 5.71 -19.51 -23.00
CA PHE A 847 4.41 -19.01 -22.52
C PHE A 847 4.07 -19.53 -21.12
N PHE A 848 4.54 -20.74 -20.77
CA PHE A 848 4.39 -21.31 -19.43
C PHE A 848 5.48 -20.89 -18.44
N MET A 849 6.40 -19.99 -18.80
CA MET A 849 7.49 -19.61 -17.91
C MET A 849 6.99 -19.17 -16.53
N GLY A 850 5.94 -18.34 -16.48
CA GLY A 850 5.39 -17.89 -15.22
C GLY A 850 4.68 -19.01 -14.44
N ALA A 851 4.01 -19.92 -15.15
CA ALA A 851 3.23 -21.00 -14.56
C ALA A 851 4.10 -21.99 -13.79
N HIS A 852 5.29 -22.32 -14.31
CA HIS A 852 6.24 -23.20 -13.62
C HIS A 852 6.56 -22.72 -12.21
N PHE A 853 6.64 -21.41 -11.97
CA PHE A 853 7.05 -20.83 -10.67
C PHE A 853 5.98 -19.95 -10.00
N LYS A 854 4.75 -19.96 -10.50
CA LYS A 854 3.60 -19.22 -9.95
C LYS A 854 3.83 -17.71 -9.82
N THR A 855 4.45 -17.09 -10.83
CA THR A 855 4.76 -15.64 -10.87
C THR A 855 3.71 -14.83 -11.66
N CYS A 856 3.80 -13.50 -11.64
CA CYS A 856 2.93 -12.59 -12.40
C CYS A 856 2.95 -12.78 -13.95
N LEU A 857 3.86 -13.61 -14.47
CA LEU A 857 3.92 -14.02 -15.87
C LEU A 857 3.09 -15.28 -16.19
N SER A 858 2.33 -15.83 -15.24
CA SER A 858 1.53 -17.04 -15.51
C SER A 858 0.34 -16.69 -16.42
N PRO A 859 -0.17 -17.63 -17.23
CA PRO A 859 -1.42 -17.42 -17.96
C PRO A 859 -2.55 -16.99 -17.02
N GLY A 860 -3.12 -15.82 -17.31
CA GLY A 860 -4.19 -15.18 -16.54
C GLY A 860 -3.73 -14.04 -15.62
N ASP A 861 -2.44 -13.96 -15.29
CA ASP A 861 -1.91 -12.90 -14.43
C ASP A 861 -1.68 -11.59 -15.23
N PHE A 862 -1.64 -10.48 -14.50
CA PHE A 862 -1.62 -9.13 -15.08
C PHE A 862 -0.41 -8.81 -15.99
N ASN A 863 0.72 -9.52 -15.86
CA ASN A 863 1.89 -9.36 -16.72
C ASN A 863 2.03 -10.47 -17.77
N PHE A 864 1.00 -11.31 -17.97
CA PHE A 864 1.07 -12.41 -18.93
C PHE A 864 1.40 -11.94 -20.36
N PHE A 865 0.98 -10.74 -20.76
CA PHE A 865 1.33 -10.18 -22.07
C PHE A 865 2.86 -10.13 -22.34
N SER A 866 3.68 -10.05 -21.28
CA SER A 866 5.13 -9.94 -21.37
C SER A 866 5.80 -11.25 -21.83
N VAL A 867 5.15 -12.41 -21.67
CA VAL A 867 5.73 -13.69 -22.14
C VAL A 867 5.85 -13.73 -23.66
N PHE A 868 4.96 -13.03 -24.38
CA PHE A 868 5.02 -12.94 -25.84
C PHE A 868 6.19 -12.06 -26.29
N ALA A 869 6.53 -11.01 -25.54
CA ALA A 869 7.74 -10.23 -25.79
C ALA A 869 9.00 -11.05 -25.51
N ASN A 870 9.03 -11.85 -24.43
CA ASN A 870 10.15 -12.75 -24.14
C ASN A 870 10.37 -13.82 -25.21
N ALA A 871 9.33 -14.16 -25.97
CA ALA A 871 9.36 -15.12 -27.07
C ALA A 871 9.65 -14.47 -28.43
N ALA A 872 9.10 -13.28 -28.69
CA ALA A 872 9.17 -12.61 -29.98
C ALA A 872 10.46 -11.79 -30.17
N ASP A 873 10.89 -11.08 -29.12
CA ASP A 873 12.03 -10.19 -29.23
C ASP A 873 13.33 -10.99 -29.15
N ILE A 874 14.11 -10.98 -30.23
CA ILE A 874 15.29 -11.84 -30.34
C ILE A 874 16.36 -11.51 -29.31
N ASN A 875 16.32 -10.34 -28.68
CA ASN A 875 17.23 -9.94 -27.62
C ASN A 875 16.86 -10.52 -26.23
N LYS A 876 15.83 -11.37 -26.12
CA LYS A 876 15.40 -12.02 -24.87
C LYS A 876 15.44 -13.54 -25.03
N ARG A 877 15.89 -14.25 -24.00
CA ARG A 877 15.91 -15.73 -23.97
C ARG A 877 15.61 -16.25 -22.58
N VAL A 878 14.90 -17.38 -22.49
CA VAL A 878 14.62 -18.04 -21.21
C VAL A 878 15.56 -19.22 -21.05
N LEU A 879 16.38 -19.21 -20.00
CA LEU A 879 17.21 -20.33 -19.60
C LEU A 879 16.41 -21.25 -18.66
N TYR A 880 16.28 -22.53 -19.01
CA TYR A 880 15.70 -23.54 -18.13
C TYR A 880 16.77 -24.50 -17.61
N ALA A 881 16.62 -24.89 -16.34
CA ALA A 881 17.24 -26.09 -15.77
C ALA A 881 16.22 -27.23 -15.76
N ARG A 882 16.58 -28.39 -16.31
CA ARG A 882 15.75 -29.60 -16.34
C ARG A 882 16.44 -30.79 -15.68
N ASP A 883 15.67 -31.68 -15.06
CA ASP A 883 16.17 -32.98 -14.64
C ASP A 883 16.27 -33.96 -15.83
N THR A 884 16.72 -35.18 -15.57
CA THR A 884 16.83 -36.24 -16.58
C THR A 884 15.49 -36.71 -17.16
N LYS A 885 14.35 -36.34 -16.54
CA LYS A 885 13.00 -36.62 -17.01
C LYS A 885 12.37 -35.43 -17.74
N GLY A 886 13.11 -34.34 -17.93
CA GLY A 886 12.63 -33.12 -18.58
C GLY A 886 11.83 -32.19 -17.66
N LYS A 887 11.71 -32.50 -16.36
CA LYS A 887 10.99 -31.63 -15.42
C LYS A 887 11.78 -30.35 -15.17
N VAL A 888 11.09 -29.21 -15.21
CA VAL A 888 11.68 -27.90 -14.92
C VAL A 888 12.05 -27.80 -13.44
N LEU A 889 13.33 -27.54 -13.15
CA LEU A 889 13.88 -27.34 -11.81
C LEU A 889 14.14 -25.85 -11.50
N GLY A 890 14.46 -25.07 -12.52
CA GLY A 890 14.74 -23.63 -12.41
C GLY A 890 14.55 -22.91 -13.73
N ARG A 891 14.33 -21.59 -13.69
CA ARG A 891 14.31 -20.71 -14.87
C ARG A 891 14.96 -19.35 -14.59
N CYS A 892 15.60 -18.78 -15.59
CA CYS A 892 16.10 -17.40 -15.54
C CYS A 892 15.83 -16.73 -16.90
N LEU A 893 15.25 -15.53 -16.89
CA LEU A 893 15.19 -14.70 -18.09
C LEU A 893 16.56 -14.05 -18.29
N LEU A 894 17.06 -14.12 -19.52
CA LEU A 894 18.28 -13.48 -19.98
C LEU A 894 17.89 -12.47 -21.04
N ALA A 895 18.60 -11.35 -21.11
CA ALA A 895 18.41 -10.40 -22.19
C ALA A 895 19.71 -9.71 -22.59
N LEU A 896 19.74 -9.23 -23.83
CA LEU A 896 20.77 -8.35 -24.34
C LEU A 896 20.32 -6.90 -24.22
N THR A 897 21.18 -6.08 -23.63
CA THR A 897 20.98 -4.64 -23.61
C THR A 897 21.19 -4.06 -25.00
N LYS A 898 20.69 -2.85 -25.24
CA LYS A 898 20.97 -2.09 -26.47
C LYS A 898 22.46 -1.89 -26.73
N GLU A 899 23.26 -1.83 -25.67
CA GLU A 899 24.70 -1.66 -25.75
C GLU A 899 25.45 -3.00 -25.97
N GLY A 900 24.74 -4.13 -25.88
CA GLY A 900 25.25 -5.47 -26.18
C GLY A 900 25.68 -6.31 -24.99
N GLY A 901 25.52 -5.81 -23.75
CA GLY A 901 25.77 -6.59 -22.53
C GLY A 901 24.65 -7.59 -22.26
N ILE A 902 24.98 -8.70 -21.60
CA ILE A 902 23.98 -9.66 -21.11
C ILE A 902 23.54 -9.24 -19.72
N VAL A 903 22.23 -9.12 -19.49
CA VAL A 903 21.64 -8.99 -18.15
C VAL A 903 20.91 -10.28 -17.76
N THR A 904 20.95 -10.59 -16.47
CA THR A 904 20.22 -11.71 -15.86
C THR A 904 19.09 -11.17 -15.02
N PHE A 905 17.93 -11.80 -15.06
CA PHE A 905 16.81 -11.52 -14.17
C PHE A 905 16.76 -12.53 -13.03
N HIS A 906 15.85 -12.31 -12.07
CA HIS A 906 15.71 -13.16 -10.89
C HIS A 906 15.63 -14.66 -11.26
N PRO A 907 16.54 -15.52 -10.75
CA PRO A 907 16.51 -16.94 -11.01
C PRO A 907 15.50 -17.65 -10.11
N TYR A 908 14.44 -18.20 -10.70
CA TYR A 908 13.43 -18.95 -9.95
C TYR A 908 13.82 -20.43 -9.87
N THR A 909 13.69 -21.04 -8.68
CA THR A 909 13.86 -22.49 -8.49
C THR A 909 12.88 -23.02 -7.46
N HIS A 910 12.48 -24.28 -7.60
CA HIS A 910 11.66 -24.98 -6.60
C HIS A 910 12.48 -25.50 -5.41
N ASP A 911 13.80 -25.62 -5.57
CA ASP A 911 14.71 -26.13 -4.54
C ASP A 911 15.92 -25.18 -4.42
N GLU A 912 15.92 -24.33 -3.38
CA GLU A 912 17.04 -23.43 -3.11
C GLU A 912 18.37 -24.19 -2.93
N THR A 913 18.33 -25.48 -2.55
CA THR A 913 19.54 -26.30 -2.41
C THR A 913 20.19 -26.67 -3.75
N LEU A 914 19.51 -26.43 -4.88
CA LEU A 914 20.07 -26.59 -6.22
C LEU A 914 21.20 -25.60 -6.51
N LYS A 915 21.26 -24.47 -5.78
CA LYS A 915 22.15 -23.34 -6.08
C LYS A 915 22.02 -22.85 -7.53
N PHE A 916 20.78 -22.80 -8.02
CA PHE A 916 20.49 -22.48 -9.42
C PHE A 916 21.09 -21.13 -9.86
N ALA A 917 21.13 -20.12 -8.98
CA ALA A 917 21.78 -18.84 -9.28
C ALA A 917 23.28 -18.96 -9.60
N GLU A 918 24.01 -19.89 -8.95
CA GLU A 918 25.42 -20.17 -9.26
C GLU A 918 25.56 -20.84 -10.62
N MET A 919 24.66 -21.78 -10.95
CA MET A 919 24.62 -22.44 -12.27
C MET A 919 24.32 -21.45 -13.39
N VAL A 920 23.36 -20.55 -13.19
CA VAL A 920 23.03 -19.46 -14.13
C VAL A 920 24.23 -18.56 -14.33
N ARG A 921 24.90 -18.14 -13.25
CA ARG A 921 26.12 -17.32 -13.33
C ARG A 921 27.17 -17.99 -14.22
N ASP A 922 27.45 -19.27 -13.97
CA ASP A 922 28.51 -20.00 -14.68
C ASP A 922 28.14 -20.18 -16.16
N PHE A 923 26.87 -20.51 -16.46
CA PHE A 923 26.34 -20.59 -17.81
C PHE A 923 26.44 -19.25 -18.56
N VAL A 924 26.03 -18.15 -17.92
CA VAL A 924 25.97 -16.83 -18.57
C VAL A 924 27.37 -16.24 -18.77
N ASN A 925 28.34 -16.53 -17.90
CA ASN A 925 29.74 -16.15 -18.13
C ASN A 925 30.35 -16.88 -19.33
N ASP A 926 30.09 -18.18 -19.47
CA ASP A 926 30.51 -18.95 -20.64
C ASP A 926 29.83 -18.45 -21.93
N LEU A 927 28.52 -18.19 -21.87
CA LEU A 927 27.76 -17.58 -22.95
C LEU A 927 28.34 -16.22 -23.38
N ALA A 928 28.61 -15.33 -22.42
CA ALA A 928 29.18 -14.02 -22.68
C ALA A 928 30.55 -14.10 -23.37
N ALA A 929 31.42 -15.00 -22.89
CA ALA A 929 32.73 -15.24 -23.50
C ALA A 929 32.61 -15.73 -24.94
N LYS A 930 31.74 -16.70 -25.21
CA LYS A 930 31.48 -17.21 -26.58
C LYS A 930 30.89 -16.17 -27.51
N MET A 931 30.11 -15.23 -26.96
CA MET A 931 29.49 -14.14 -27.71
C MET A 931 30.41 -12.94 -27.91
N ASN A 932 31.63 -12.95 -27.37
CA ASN A 932 32.51 -11.77 -27.32
C ASN A 932 31.82 -10.55 -26.68
N THR A 933 31.15 -10.77 -25.55
CA THR A 933 30.49 -9.72 -24.75
C THR A 933 30.70 -9.95 -23.25
N ILE A 934 30.02 -9.18 -22.41
CA ILE A 934 30.11 -9.23 -20.95
C ILE A 934 28.74 -9.33 -20.30
N VAL A 935 28.72 -9.84 -19.08
CA VAL A 935 27.54 -9.73 -18.21
C VAL A 935 27.59 -8.38 -17.49
N VAL A 936 26.48 -7.65 -17.51
CA VAL A 936 26.33 -6.34 -16.85
C VAL A 936 25.23 -6.42 -15.78
N PRO A 937 25.32 -5.63 -14.70
CA PRO A 937 24.42 -5.77 -13.57
C PRO A 937 23.06 -5.10 -13.84
N GLU A 938 23.05 -4.12 -14.73
CA GLU A 938 21.86 -3.40 -15.18
C GLU A 938 22.01 -2.95 -16.63
N GLY A 939 20.88 -2.76 -17.32
CA GLY A 939 20.85 -2.26 -18.68
C GLY A 939 19.45 -2.18 -19.28
N HIS A 940 19.31 -1.50 -20.41
CA HIS A 940 18.05 -1.23 -21.09
C HIS A 940 17.95 -2.27 -22.18
N VAL A 941 16.99 -3.16 -21.99
CA VAL A 941 16.65 -4.18 -22.95
C VAL A 941 15.60 -3.58 -23.86
N GLN A 942 15.97 -3.37 -25.11
CA GLN A 942 15.09 -2.77 -26.11
C GLN A 942 13.89 -3.69 -26.37
N LYS A 943 12.71 -3.09 -26.57
CA LYS A 943 11.53 -3.74 -27.15
C LYS A 943 11.67 -3.76 -28.67
N LEU A 944 11.53 -4.92 -29.31
CA LEU A 944 11.82 -5.08 -30.73
C LEU A 944 10.53 -5.25 -31.53
N VAL A 945 10.01 -6.47 -31.58
CA VAL A 945 8.74 -6.80 -32.26
C VAL A 945 7.57 -6.54 -31.34
N ALA A 946 7.75 -6.73 -30.03
CA ALA A 946 6.70 -6.51 -29.05
C ALA A 946 6.59 -5.06 -28.61
N ASP A 947 5.35 -4.56 -28.57
CA ASP A 947 5.05 -3.20 -28.16
C ASP A 947 5.14 -2.96 -26.65
N LYS A 948 4.78 -3.99 -25.88
CA LYS A 948 4.79 -3.97 -24.41
C LYS A 948 5.63 -5.11 -23.87
N TRP A 949 6.38 -4.81 -22.81
CA TRP A 949 7.16 -5.77 -22.06
C TRP A 949 7.23 -5.32 -20.59
N TYR A 950 7.13 -6.28 -19.68
CA TYR A 950 7.28 -6.05 -18.24
C TYR A 950 8.72 -6.35 -17.82
N ASP A 951 9.41 -5.31 -17.35
CA ASP A 951 10.79 -5.35 -16.85
C ASP A 951 10.76 -5.18 -15.32
N ASP A 952 11.08 -6.24 -14.58
CA ASP A 952 11.17 -6.23 -13.11
C ASP A 952 12.58 -5.91 -12.58
N GLY A 953 13.49 -5.56 -13.48
CA GLY A 953 14.86 -5.20 -13.17
C GLY A 953 15.81 -6.41 -13.12
N PRO A 954 17.02 -6.28 -13.69
CA PRO A 954 18.02 -7.34 -13.65
C PRO A 954 18.68 -7.48 -12.26
N GLU A 955 19.30 -8.64 -12.02
CA GLU A 955 20.11 -8.97 -10.85
C GLU A 955 21.55 -9.32 -11.27
N ASP A 956 22.57 -8.77 -10.60
CA ASP A 956 23.97 -9.16 -10.83
C ASP A 956 24.30 -10.51 -10.17
N LEU A 957 24.04 -11.60 -10.89
CA LEU A 957 24.40 -12.95 -10.43
C LEU A 957 25.91 -13.22 -10.45
N THR A 958 26.67 -12.44 -11.24
CA THR A 958 28.13 -12.61 -11.35
C THR A 958 28.89 -12.00 -10.19
N LYS A 959 28.30 -11.02 -9.51
CA LYS A 959 28.95 -10.20 -8.48
C LYS A 959 30.21 -9.51 -9.00
N ARG A 960 30.38 -9.40 -10.33
CA ARG A 960 31.50 -8.71 -10.95
C ARG A 960 31.53 -7.25 -10.54
N PHE A 961 30.36 -6.68 -10.24
CA PHE A 961 30.20 -5.31 -9.78
C PHE A 961 29.91 -5.21 -8.29
N ALA A 962 30.31 -6.21 -7.48
CA ALA A 962 30.16 -6.16 -6.02
C ALA A 962 30.86 -4.94 -5.38
N PHE A 963 31.86 -4.36 -6.07
CA PHE A 963 32.48 -3.11 -5.64
C PHE A 963 31.54 -1.89 -5.75
N LEU A 964 30.41 -1.96 -6.47
CA LEU A 964 29.37 -0.93 -6.52
C LEU A 964 28.28 -1.11 -5.45
N GLU A 965 28.28 -2.21 -4.70
CA GLU A 965 27.30 -2.44 -3.62
C GLU A 965 27.42 -1.38 -2.50
N ASP A 966 26.27 -1.01 -1.90
CA ASP A 966 26.21 -0.07 -0.78
C ASP A 966 27.19 -0.50 0.34
N GLY A 967 28.15 0.37 0.67
CA GLY A 967 29.13 0.14 1.74
C GLY A 967 30.39 -0.64 1.35
N SER A 968 30.58 -0.95 0.07
CA SER A 968 31.82 -1.53 -0.46
C SER A 968 33.05 -0.66 -0.13
N LYS A 969 34.26 -1.24 -0.21
CA LYS A 969 35.51 -0.49 -0.03
C LYS A 969 35.63 0.66 -1.04
N PHE A 970 35.30 0.40 -2.30
CA PHE A 970 35.31 1.39 -3.37
C PHE A 970 34.37 2.56 -3.03
N ARG A 971 33.10 2.30 -2.68
CA ARG A 971 32.12 3.36 -2.38
C ARG A 971 32.45 4.15 -1.12
N LYS A 972 33.05 3.51 -0.11
CA LYS A 972 33.59 4.23 1.07
C LYS A 972 34.71 5.20 0.68
N ARG A 973 35.58 4.82 -0.26
CA ARG A 973 36.63 5.72 -0.77
C ARG A 973 36.05 6.91 -1.54
N LEU A 974 34.94 6.73 -2.26
CA LEU A 974 34.27 7.83 -2.97
C LEU A 974 33.83 8.98 -2.05
N ALA A 975 33.65 8.75 -0.75
CA ALA A 975 33.34 9.81 0.20
C ALA A 975 34.50 10.81 0.41
N ALA A 976 35.74 10.38 0.19
CA ALA A 976 36.96 11.16 0.46
C ALA A 976 37.87 11.36 -0.75
N ILE A 977 37.61 10.69 -1.88
CA ILE A 977 38.45 10.80 -3.08
C ILE A 977 38.47 12.22 -3.64
N GLU A 978 39.63 12.71 -4.05
CA GLU A 978 39.74 13.97 -4.79
C GLU A 978 39.20 13.81 -6.22
N PRO A 979 38.47 14.81 -6.78
CA PRO A 979 37.89 14.70 -8.12
C PRO A 979 38.89 14.26 -9.20
N ASP A 980 40.12 14.78 -9.19
CA ASP A 980 41.14 14.48 -10.20
C ASP A 980 41.59 13.00 -10.18
N ASN A 981 41.48 12.33 -9.03
CA ASN A 981 41.82 10.91 -8.89
C ASN A 981 40.64 9.98 -9.19
N PHE A 982 39.42 10.51 -9.32
CA PHE A 982 38.20 9.73 -9.41
C PHE A 982 38.15 8.83 -10.65
N VAL A 983 38.56 9.34 -11.82
CA VAL A 983 38.56 8.58 -13.08
C VAL A 983 39.51 7.39 -13.00
N SER A 984 40.73 7.59 -12.50
CA SER A 984 41.73 6.51 -12.37
C SER A 984 41.25 5.42 -11.42
N GLU A 985 40.64 5.80 -10.29
CA GLU A 985 40.09 4.85 -9.31
C GLU A 985 38.95 4.02 -9.91
N ILE A 986 38.07 4.65 -10.70
CA ILE A 986 37.00 3.94 -11.40
C ILE A 986 37.58 2.99 -12.45
N GLN A 987 38.50 3.46 -13.30
CA GLN A 987 39.12 2.62 -14.32
C GLN A 987 39.82 1.40 -13.71
N GLN A 988 40.51 1.57 -12.58
CA GLN A 988 41.10 0.46 -11.84
C GLN A 988 40.03 -0.51 -11.31
N ALA A 989 38.90 -0.01 -10.79
CA ALA A 989 37.83 -0.84 -10.27
C ALA A 989 37.08 -1.62 -11.36
N PHE A 990 36.92 -1.03 -12.55
CA PHE A 990 36.26 -1.65 -13.69
C PHE A 990 37.18 -2.55 -14.52
N ALA A 991 38.50 -2.44 -14.37
CA ALA A 991 39.48 -3.18 -15.15
C ALA A 991 39.14 -4.68 -15.25
N PRO A 992 39.19 -5.27 -16.46
CA PRO A 992 39.70 -4.70 -17.71
C PRO A 992 38.68 -3.88 -18.53
N LEU A 993 37.48 -3.59 -18.00
CA LEU A 993 36.45 -2.87 -18.75
C LEU A 993 36.76 -1.37 -18.86
N PRO A 994 36.65 -0.77 -20.07
CA PRO A 994 36.82 0.67 -20.24
C PRO A 994 35.59 1.44 -19.73
N LEU A 995 35.76 2.75 -19.52
CA LEU A 995 34.64 3.67 -19.29
C LEU A 995 33.92 3.96 -20.61
N ASN A 996 32.78 3.32 -20.82
CA ASN A 996 31.98 3.43 -22.03
C ASN A 996 30.48 3.45 -21.72
N GLU A 997 29.64 3.30 -22.75
CA GLU A 997 28.18 3.30 -22.66
C GLU A 997 27.61 2.25 -21.69
N MET A 998 28.32 1.14 -21.45
CA MET A 998 27.89 0.09 -20.53
C MET A 998 28.23 0.40 -19.08
N THR A 999 29.41 0.96 -18.81
CA THR A 999 29.90 1.15 -17.44
C THR A 999 29.60 2.52 -16.85
N LEU A 1000 29.48 3.56 -17.69
CA LEU A 1000 29.21 4.92 -17.22
C LEU A 1000 27.88 5.05 -16.46
N PRO A 1001 26.75 4.45 -16.91
CA PRO A 1001 25.50 4.50 -16.15
C PRO A 1001 25.65 3.97 -14.72
N LEU A 1002 26.40 2.88 -14.55
CA LEU A 1002 26.65 2.23 -13.26
C LEU A 1002 27.32 3.16 -12.25
N VAL A 1003 28.15 4.09 -12.73
CA VAL A 1003 28.88 5.07 -11.92
C VAL A 1003 28.03 6.31 -11.67
N ILE A 1004 27.35 6.83 -12.70
CA ILE A 1004 26.54 8.05 -12.62
C ILE A 1004 25.36 7.88 -11.65
N ASN A 1005 24.85 6.66 -11.50
CA ASN A 1005 23.75 6.32 -10.60
C ASN A 1005 24.16 6.14 -9.13
N LEU A 1006 25.45 6.25 -8.79
CA LEU A 1006 25.90 6.11 -7.40
C LEU A 1006 25.46 7.29 -6.51
N LYS A 1007 24.88 6.98 -5.34
CA LYS A 1007 24.44 7.99 -4.35
C LYS A 1007 25.58 8.90 -3.87
N GLU A 1008 26.83 8.45 -3.95
CA GLU A 1008 27.99 9.26 -3.59
C GLU A 1008 28.18 10.44 -4.54
N LEU A 1009 27.79 10.33 -5.81
CA LEU A 1009 27.83 11.47 -6.74
C LEU A 1009 26.73 12.48 -6.40
N GLU A 1010 25.54 12.04 -5.96
CA GLU A 1010 24.51 12.97 -5.48
C GLU A 1010 24.98 13.76 -4.25
N LYS A 1011 25.74 13.12 -3.36
CA LYS A 1011 26.33 13.78 -2.19
C LYS A 1011 27.53 14.64 -2.52
N ARG A 1012 28.28 14.29 -3.58
CA ARG A 1012 29.49 15.00 -4.04
C ARG A 1012 29.42 15.23 -5.57
N PRO A 1013 28.55 16.14 -6.05
CA PRO A 1013 28.32 16.31 -7.48
C PRO A 1013 29.57 16.65 -8.29
N ARG A 1014 30.58 17.28 -7.67
CA ARG A 1014 31.88 17.58 -8.30
C ARG A 1014 32.62 16.35 -8.85
N LEU A 1015 32.33 15.15 -8.36
CA LEU A 1015 32.93 13.91 -8.91
C LEU A 1015 32.48 13.63 -10.35
N VAL A 1016 31.36 14.15 -10.82
CA VAL A 1016 30.92 13.94 -12.22
C VAL A 1016 31.75 14.76 -13.23
N VAL A 1017 32.38 15.86 -12.79
CA VAL A 1017 33.11 16.79 -13.66
C VAL A 1017 34.24 16.10 -14.44
N PRO A 1018 35.14 15.31 -13.83
CA PRO A 1018 36.18 14.58 -14.55
C PRO A 1018 35.63 13.44 -15.44
N LEU A 1019 34.38 13.00 -15.25
CA LEU A 1019 33.72 12.03 -16.15
C LEU A 1019 33.17 12.67 -17.42
N PHE A 1020 33.05 14.00 -17.46
CA PHE A 1020 32.43 14.71 -18.59
C PHE A 1020 33.01 14.35 -19.96
N PRO A 1021 34.34 14.24 -20.18
CA PRO A 1021 34.88 13.86 -21.49
C PRO A 1021 34.45 12.45 -21.93
N TYR A 1022 34.34 11.51 -21.00
CA TYR A 1022 33.89 10.15 -21.28
C TYR A 1022 32.40 10.13 -21.63
N ILE A 1023 31.58 10.84 -20.83
CA ILE A 1023 30.14 10.98 -21.06
C ILE A 1023 29.88 11.62 -22.43
N GLU A 1024 30.64 12.65 -22.77
CA GLU A 1024 30.53 13.34 -24.05
C GLU A 1024 30.96 12.48 -25.25
N SER A 1025 31.99 11.65 -25.09
CA SER A 1025 32.43 10.74 -26.14
C SER A 1025 31.40 9.64 -26.45
N CYS A 1026 30.58 9.28 -25.46
CA CYS A 1026 29.60 8.20 -25.56
C CYS A 1026 28.23 8.70 -26.09
N ARG A 1027 28.16 8.89 -27.41
CA ARG A 1027 26.95 9.44 -28.10
C ARG A 1027 25.69 8.59 -27.93
N SER A 1028 25.83 7.30 -27.60
CA SER A 1028 24.72 6.36 -27.40
C SER A 1028 24.33 6.14 -25.94
N LEU A 1029 24.80 7.00 -25.00
CA LEU A 1029 24.30 6.96 -23.63
C LEU A 1029 22.78 7.17 -23.58
N ARG A 1030 22.18 6.60 -22.53
CA ARG A 1030 20.75 6.74 -22.31
C ARG A 1030 20.40 8.15 -21.88
N GLU A 1031 19.20 8.56 -22.28
CA GLU A 1031 18.69 9.90 -22.02
C GLU A 1031 18.59 10.13 -20.50
N GLU A 1032 18.17 9.14 -19.69
CA GLU A 1032 18.14 9.21 -18.22
C GLU A 1032 19.53 9.42 -17.62
N THR A 1033 20.53 8.69 -18.12
CA THR A 1033 21.92 8.81 -17.65
C THR A 1033 22.48 10.19 -17.98
N LEU A 1034 22.16 10.74 -19.16
CA LEU A 1034 22.55 12.08 -19.56
C LEU A 1034 21.85 13.16 -18.73
N VAL A 1035 20.56 12.99 -18.42
CA VAL A 1035 19.81 13.86 -17.50
C VAL A 1035 20.46 13.85 -16.13
N LYS A 1036 20.74 12.66 -15.59
CA LYS A 1036 21.36 12.50 -14.27
C LYS A 1036 22.74 13.14 -14.21
N ALA A 1037 23.58 12.89 -15.22
CA ALA A 1037 24.88 13.52 -15.35
C ALA A 1037 24.78 15.05 -15.42
N ALA A 1038 23.83 15.58 -16.20
CA ALA A 1038 23.62 17.00 -16.33
C ALA A 1038 23.07 17.65 -15.04
N LEU A 1039 22.22 16.96 -14.28
CA LEU A 1039 21.79 17.38 -12.95
C LEU A 1039 22.98 17.47 -11.98
N LEU A 1040 23.83 16.44 -11.96
CA LEU A 1040 25.05 16.42 -11.14
C LEU A 1040 26.02 17.54 -11.55
N LEU A 1041 26.19 17.79 -12.86
CA LEU A 1041 27.02 18.88 -13.36
C LEU A 1041 26.48 20.25 -12.92
N LYS A 1042 25.15 20.46 -13.00
CA LYS A 1042 24.51 21.68 -12.51
C LYS A 1042 24.75 21.87 -11.01
N GLU A 1043 24.57 20.83 -10.21
CA GLU A 1043 24.80 20.88 -8.75
C GLU A 1043 26.28 21.10 -8.41
N ALA A 1044 27.20 20.67 -9.29
CA ALA A 1044 28.62 20.97 -9.19
C ALA A 1044 28.99 22.41 -9.59
N GLY A 1045 28.05 23.20 -10.13
CA GLY A 1045 28.28 24.55 -10.66
C GLY A 1045 28.67 24.62 -12.14
N GLU A 1046 28.70 23.48 -12.84
CA GLU A 1046 29.14 23.35 -14.23
C GLU A 1046 27.99 23.48 -15.24
N ILE A 1047 27.23 24.58 -15.17
CA ILE A 1047 26.00 24.78 -15.95
C ILE A 1047 26.24 24.69 -17.47
N GLN A 1048 27.40 25.17 -17.97
CA GLN A 1048 27.71 25.10 -19.40
C GLN A 1048 27.93 23.67 -19.89
N LYS A 1049 28.56 22.82 -19.07
CA LYS A 1049 28.72 21.38 -19.37
C LYS A 1049 27.37 20.66 -19.33
N ALA A 1050 26.54 20.97 -18.33
CA ALA A 1050 25.18 20.46 -18.25
C ALA A 1050 24.33 20.85 -19.48
N LYS A 1051 24.44 22.11 -19.93
CA LYS A 1051 23.80 22.62 -21.15
C LYS A 1051 24.27 21.86 -22.39
N ARG A 1052 25.57 21.57 -22.50
CA ARG A 1052 26.16 20.86 -23.63
C ARG A 1052 25.69 19.40 -23.72
N LEU A 1053 25.55 18.70 -22.59
CA LEU A 1053 25.00 17.33 -22.58
C LEU A 1053 23.50 17.33 -22.88
N PHE A 1054 22.72 18.12 -22.15
CA PHE A 1054 21.28 17.93 -22.08
C PHE A 1054 20.50 18.81 -23.06
N GLY A 1055 21.08 19.89 -23.58
CA GLY A 1055 20.33 20.96 -24.28
C GLY A 1055 19.39 20.48 -25.39
N TRP A 1056 19.88 19.68 -26.33
CA TRP A 1056 19.06 19.21 -27.46
C TRP A 1056 18.32 17.89 -27.16
N GLN A 1057 18.86 17.04 -26.28
CA GLN A 1057 18.24 15.75 -25.92
C GLN A 1057 17.12 15.91 -24.90
N ALA A 1058 17.05 17.04 -24.17
CA ALA A 1058 16.07 17.29 -23.13
C ALA A 1058 14.63 17.21 -23.61
N GLU A 1059 14.33 17.81 -24.76
CA GLU A 1059 12.98 17.74 -25.32
C GLU A 1059 12.61 16.29 -25.63
N LYS A 1060 13.52 15.56 -26.29
CA LYS A 1060 13.30 14.17 -26.67
C LYS A 1060 13.08 13.31 -25.43
N TYR A 1061 13.91 13.48 -24.41
CA TYR A 1061 13.77 12.78 -23.13
C TYR A 1061 12.43 13.04 -22.46
N VAL A 1062 12.09 14.31 -22.20
CA VAL A 1062 10.84 14.65 -21.51
C VAL A 1062 9.63 14.20 -22.33
N TRP A 1063 9.73 14.26 -23.65
CA TRP A 1063 8.69 13.75 -24.54
C TRP A 1063 8.53 12.23 -24.46
N ASN A 1064 9.63 11.49 -24.43
CA ASN A 1064 9.63 10.03 -24.30
C ASN A 1064 9.05 9.61 -22.94
N VAL A 1065 9.51 10.21 -21.85
CA VAL A 1065 8.98 9.97 -20.50
C VAL A 1065 7.48 10.26 -20.45
N TYR A 1066 7.04 11.38 -21.03
CA TYR A 1066 5.62 11.71 -21.09
C TYR A 1066 4.81 10.73 -21.92
N ARG A 1067 5.31 10.28 -23.08
CA ARG A 1067 4.62 9.27 -23.88
C ARG A 1067 4.51 7.92 -23.18
N GLU A 1068 5.53 7.54 -22.43
CA GLU A 1068 5.59 6.24 -21.76
C GLU A 1068 4.77 6.19 -20.48
N THR A 1069 4.74 7.30 -19.74
CA THR A 1069 4.18 7.33 -18.39
C THR A 1069 2.93 8.21 -18.26
N GLU A 1070 2.69 9.12 -19.20
CA GLU A 1070 1.77 10.26 -19.08
C GLU A 1070 2.16 11.27 -17.98
N TRP A 1071 3.32 11.07 -17.33
CA TRP A 1071 3.90 11.98 -16.34
C TRP A 1071 5.06 12.79 -16.94
N ILE A 1072 5.31 13.96 -16.38
CA ILE A 1072 6.49 14.77 -16.72
C ILE A 1072 7.59 14.59 -15.68
N ASP A 1073 8.84 14.44 -16.13
CA ASP A 1073 10.00 14.51 -15.23
C ASP A 1073 10.25 15.98 -14.81
N VAL A 1074 9.72 16.32 -13.63
CA VAL A 1074 9.87 17.64 -13.01
C VAL A 1074 11.35 17.99 -12.77
N GLY A 1075 12.20 17.01 -12.48
CA GLY A 1075 13.64 17.20 -12.29
C GLY A 1075 14.34 17.62 -13.59
N ALA A 1076 14.08 16.89 -14.67
CA ALA A 1076 14.58 17.21 -16.00
C ALA A 1076 14.09 18.58 -16.51
N LEU A 1077 12.82 18.92 -16.30
CA LEU A 1077 12.30 20.24 -16.67
C LEU A 1077 12.88 21.37 -15.81
N LYS A 1078 13.17 21.16 -14.52
CA LYS A 1078 13.90 22.13 -13.67
C LYS A 1078 15.35 22.30 -14.08
N LEU A 1079 15.99 21.27 -14.64
CA LEU A 1079 17.31 21.39 -15.24
C LEU A 1079 17.23 22.23 -16.52
N LEU A 1080 16.29 21.91 -17.41
CA LEU A 1080 16.10 22.63 -18.66
C LEU A 1080 15.71 24.09 -18.42
N LEU A 1081 14.92 24.38 -17.39
CA LEU A 1081 14.54 25.73 -16.98
C LEU A 1081 15.74 26.65 -16.74
N CYS A 1082 16.85 26.12 -16.19
CA CYS A 1082 18.06 26.89 -15.94
C CYS A 1082 18.86 27.21 -17.20
N VAL A 1083 18.57 26.52 -18.30
CA VAL A 1083 19.34 26.56 -19.54
C VAL A 1083 18.54 27.23 -20.67
N ASP A 1084 17.27 26.85 -20.81
CA ASP A 1084 16.33 27.29 -21.83
C ASP A 1084 14.87 27.28 -21.28
N PRO A 1085 14.46 28.33 -20.56
CA PRO A 1085 13.11 28.44 -20.01
C PRO A 1085 12.02 28.55 -21.09
N ALA A 1086 12.35 29.00 -22.31
CA ALA A 1086 11.39 29.05 -23.41
C ALA A 1086 11.02 27.64 -23.88
N ASN A 1087 12.01 26.75 -23.98
CA ASN A 1087 11.80 25.38 -24.37
C ASN A 1087 10.94 24.59 -23.37
N VAL A 1088 11.09 24.87 -22.06
CA VAL A 1088 10.20 24.29 -21.02
C VAL A 1088 8.72 24.62 -21.32
N LEU A 1089 8.39 25.87 -21.64
CA LEU A 1089 7.01 26.24 -21.99
C LEU A 1089 6.51 25.53 -23.23
N ARG A 1090 7.38 25.33 -24.24
CA ARG A 1090 7.03 24.60 -25.46
C ARG A 1090 6.74 23.14 -25.16
N ILE A 1091 7.60 22.47 -24.39
CA ILE A 1091 7.42 21.08 -23.98
C ILE A 1091 6.12 20.92 -23.19
N LEU A 1092 5.89 21.75 -22.17
CA LEU A 1092 4.67 21.68 -21.37
C LEU A 1092 3.41 21.88 -22.21
N ARG A 1093 3.42 22.76 -23.22
CA ARG A 1093 2.28 22.90 -24.14
C ARG A 1093 2.08 21.67 -25.03
N LYS A 1094 3.17 21.05 -25.48
CA LYS A 1094 3.15 19.87 -26.34
C LYS A 1094 2.68 18.63 -25.58
N THR A 1095 3.04 18.51 -24.30
CA THR A 1095 2.68 17.40 -23.40
C THR A 1095 1.44 17.70 -22.56
N ARG A 1096 0.57 18.59 -23.03
CA ARG A 1096 -0.64 18.94 -22.28
C ARG A 1096 -1.72 17.87 -22.47
N PRO A 1097 -2.48 17.49 -21.42
CA PRO A 1097 -3.63 16.60 -21.58
C PRO A 1097 -4.61 17.17 -22.61
N ALA A 1098 -5.23 16.30 -23.41
CA ALA A 1098 -6.13 16.72 -24.50
C ALA A 1098 -7.31 17.60 -24.04
N ALA A 1099 -7.73 17.46 -22.77
CA ALA A 1099 -8.80 18.26 -22.17
C ALA A 1099 -8.39 19.73 -21.90
N ALA A 1100 -7.10 20.02 -21.74
CA ALA A 1100 -6.62 21.35 -21.38
C ALA A 1100 -6.20 22.13 -22.64
N ARG A 1101 -6.90 23.24 -22.96
CA ARG A 1101 -6.62 24.06 -24.16
C ARG A 1101 -5.71 25.24 -23.85
N ASN A 1102 -5.78 25.75 -22.62
CA ASN A 1102 -4.96 26.84 -22.12
C ASN A 1102 -4.40 26.49 -20.73
N TRP A 1103 -3.75 27.43 -20.05
CA TRP A 1103 -3.22 27.17 -18.70
C TRP A 1103 -4.33 27.11 -17.65
N GLN A 1104 -5.45 27.81 -17.85
CA GLN A 1104 -6.61 27.83 -16.95
C GLN A 1104 -7.32 26.48 -16.88
N ASP A 1105 -7.17 25.65 -17.91
CA ASP A 1105 -7.72 24.30 -17.99
C ASP A 1105 -6.76 23.22 -17.46
N GLU A 1106 -5.51 23.57 -17.11
CA GLU A 1106 -4.52 22.63 -16.57
C GLU A 1106 -4.79 22.40 -15.07
N ASP A 1107 -5.01 21.15 -14.67
CA ASP A 1107 -5.29 20.72 -13.30
C ASP A 1107 -4.06 20.13 -12.59
N ASP A 1108 -2.96 19.90 -13.32
CA ASP A 1108 -1.69 19.46 -12.73
C ASP A 1108 -0.93 20.65 -12.12
N GLY A 1109 -0.87 20.65 -10.78
CA GLY A 1109 -0.17 21.66 -10.00
C GLY A 1109 1.35 21.77 -10.27
N ASP A 1110 2.03 20.67 -10.58
CA ASP A 1110 3.47 20.67 -10.88
C ASP A 1110 3.75 21.27 -12.26
N ARG A 1111 2.90 20.97 -13.25
CA ARG A 1111 2.95 21.57 -14.59
C ARG A 1111 2.73 23.08 -14.54
N LEU A 1112 1.72 23.53 -13.78
CA LEU A 1112 1.46 24.95 -13.52
C LEU A 1112 2.63 25.63 -12.82
N TYR A 1113 3.24 24.97 -11.83
CA TYR A 1113 4.40 25.49 -11.12
C TYR A 1113 5.62 25.67 -12.03
N LEU A 1114 5.93 24.66 -12.87
CA LEU A 1114 7.01 24.74 -13.85
C LEU A 1114 6.77 25.82 -14.91
N ALA A 1115 5.52 25.96 -15.39
CA ALA A 1115 5.14 27.03 -16.30
C ALA A 1115 5.33 28.41 -15.65
N ALA A 1116 4.95 28.56 -14.37
CA ALA A 1116 5.15 29.79 -13.61
C ALA A 1116 6.64 30.16 -13.49
N LEU A 1117 7.49 29.18 -13.16
CA LEU A 1117 8.94 29.35 -13.07
C LEU A 1117 9.56 29.73 -14.43
N ALA A 1118 9.11 29.13 -15.52
CA ALA A 1118 9.57 29.47 -16.86
C ALA A 1118 9.18 30.88 -17.27
N HIS A 1119 7.94 31.31 -16.97
CA HIS A 1119 7.53 32.69 -17.17
C HIS A 1119 8.31 33.69 -16.29
N GLU A 1120 8.64 33.32 -15.05
CA GLU A 1120 9.49 34.12 -14.15
C GLU A 1120 10.90 34.30 -14.75
N ALA A 1121 11.54 33.21 -15.19
CA ALA A 1121 12.87 33.23 -15.81
C ALA A 1121 12.91 34.04 -17.13
N LEU A 1122 11.81 34.04 -17.88
CA LEU A 1122 11.63 34.85 -19.10
C LEU A 1122 11.22 36.31 -18.83
N GLN A 1123 11.28 36.77 -17.58
CA GLN A 1123 10.91 38.14 -17.17
C GLN A 1123 9.46 38.50 -17.53
N ARG A 1124 8.51 37.55 -17.34
CA ARG A 1124 7.06 37.73 -17.55
C ARG A 1124 6.29 37.64 -16.22
N PRO A 1125 6.49 38.58 -15.28
CA PRO A 1125 6.07 38.45 -13.87
C PRO A 1125 4.56 38.33 -13.69
N LYS A 1126 3.75 39.04 -14.49
CA LYS A 1126 2.28 38.96 -14.39
C LYS A 1126 1.74 37.56 -14.66
N GLN A 1127 2.26 36.90 -15.70
CA GLN A 1127 1.84 35.55 -16.07
C GLN A 1127 2.36 34.53 -15.03
N ALA A 1128 3.59 34.70 -14.57
CA ALA A 1128 4.16 33.85 -13.52
C ALA A 1128 3.35 33.94 -12.21
N ALA A 1129 2.97 35.14 -11.77
CA ALA A 1129 2.17 35.34 -10.58
C ALA A 1129 0.78 34.67 -10.66
N LEU A 1130 0.12 34.77 -11.84
CA LEU A 1130 -1.14 34.09 -12.11
C LEU A 1130 -0.98 32.56 -11.98
N LEU A 1131 0.01 31.98 -12.67
CA LEU A 1131 0.25 30.53 -12.67
C LEU A 1131 0.66 30.00 -11.30
N PHE A 1132 1.47 30.73 -10.52
CA PHE A 1132 1.77 30.35 -9.14
C PHE A 1132 0.51 30.29 -8.26
N ARG A 1133 -0.46 31.19 -8.45
CA ARG A 1133 -1.73 31.12 -7.71
C ARG A 1133 -2.57 29.91 -8.11
N MET A 1134 -2.54 29.55 -9.39
CA MET A 1134 -3.24 28.37 -9.89
C MET A 1134 -2.58 27.09 -9.35
N ALA A 1135 -1.26 26.98 -9.44
CA ALA A 1135 -0.50 25.89 -8.82
C ALA A 1135 -0.81 25.77 -7.31
N ALA A 1136 -0.90 26.89 -6.58
CA ALA A 1136 -1.26 26.87 -5.15
C ALA A 1136 -2.68 26.30 -4.85
N ARG A 1137 -3.57 26.23 -5.84
CA ARG A 1137 -4.90 25.60 -5.68
C ARG A 1137 -4.81 24.08 -5.84
N GLU A 1138 -4.03 23.63 -6.81
CA GLU A 1138 -3.96 22.22 -7.24
C GLU A 1138 -2.83 21.41 -6.56
N VAL A 1139 -1.75 22.04 -6.08
CA VAL A 1139 -0.61 21.31 -5.49
C VAL A 1139 -0.97 20.69 -4.14
N CYS A 1140 -0.60 19.41 -3.97
CA CYS A 1140 -0.93 18.58 -2.81
C CYS A 1140 -0.24 18.99 -1.50
N SER A 1141 0.94 19.63 -1.54
CA SER A 1141 1.73 19.95 -0.35
C SER A 1141 1.53 21.39 0.16
N LEU A 1142 1.27 21.54 1.47
CA LEU A 1142 1.16 22.85 2.13
C LEU A 1142 2.42 23.72 2.00
N LYS A 1143 3.60 23.10 1.85
CA LYS A 1143 4.88 23.80 1.69
C LYS A 1143 4.93 24.48 0.33
N ASP A 1144 4.63 23.74 -0.73
CA ASP A 1144 4.70 24.23 -2.11
C ASP A 1144 3.61 25.26 -2.38
N LYS A 1145 2.41 25.06 -1.79
CA LYS A 1145 1.34 26.08 -1.79
C LYS A 1145 1.79 27.42 -1.21
N ARG A 1146 2.49 27.40 -0.07
CA ARG A 1146 3.02 28.62 0.56
C ARG A 1146 4.12 29.26 -0.28
N GLU A 1147 5.01 28.45 -0.86
CA GLU A 1147 6.06 28.95 -1.74
C GLU A 1147 5.46 29.63 -2.99
N CYS A 1148 4.50 28.99 -3.64
CA CYS A 1148 3.78 29.54 -4.78
C CYS A 1148 3.12 30.89 -4.45
N LEU A 1149 2.35 30.97 -3.35
CA LEU A 1149 1.71 32.21 -2.93
C LEU A 1149 2.71 33.31 -2.56
N LYS A 1150 3.85 32.94 -1.95
CA LYS A 1150 4.94 33.89 -1.63
C LYS A 1150 5.57 34.45 -2.90
N ARG A 1151 5.88 33.61 -3.88
CA ARG A 1151 6.43 34.02 -5.18
C ARG A 1151 5.45 34.87 -5.97
N ALA A 1152 4.18 34.45 -6.05
CA ALA A 1152 3.13 35.23 -6.70
C ALA A 1152 3.03 36.64 -6.13
N LYS A 1153 2.97 36.76 -4.79
CA LYS A 1153 2.93 38.08 -4.13
C LYS A 1153 4.17 38.91 -4.42
N LYS A 1154 5.36 38.31 -4.43
CA LYS A 1154 6.62 39.01 -4.73
C LYS A 1154 6.67 39.55 -6.17
N LEU A 1155 6.09 38.85 -7.13
CA LEU A 1155 6.08 39.25 -8.54
C LEU A 1155 5.05 40.33 -8.87
N GLU A 1156 4.07 40.53 -7.98
CA GLU A 1156 3.02 41.57 -8.12
C GLU A 1156 3.40 42.89 -7.46
N THR A 1157 4.30 42.84 -6.48
CA THR A 1157 4.92 44.00 -5.84
C THR A 1157 6.14 44.43 -6.61
#